data_AF-A0A926KRY7-F1
#
_entry.id   AF-A0A926KRY7-F1
#
_cell.length_a   1.000
_cell.length_b   1.000
_cell.length_c   1.000
_cell.angle_alpha   90.00
_cell.angle_beta   90.00
_cell.angle_gamma   90.00
#
_symmetry.space_group_name_H-M   'P 1'
#
loop_
_entity.id
_entity.type
_entity.pdbx_description
1 polymer ?
#
loop_
_entity_poly.entity_id
_entity_poly.type
_entity_poly.pdbx_seq_one_letter_code
_entity_poly.pdbx_strand_id
1 'polypeptide(L)'
;MTTYIEELDSSNYRFGDNDQGILTLLADRYMGANPAAPFTFRAFHKSGIMQTAEGLFDINLAEKLPGARVGQYAYAAALVWSESERNLELGISCLGPLRFYFNGDLAYRSNVIDEIKPDAKVKLNVDFRKGWNFLALQMRKTPAGFGCLIGAEEAKVRILNVLAPFQERKGQAGWVFSESTDEDVYANGAFPDLLGAEADSGLRWLPRTEWSPEENGMLPCERIFGMHPGRAAYAWSSVIVPGTGKQICTLEGTSAGQLTVWIGGELVMVCEQAGEFAKTVELPAGKQDVLVKSICGVSRWGFQLRILAGTAACALVQPRQIHGYEEPWLYAGPVDTKDETDPSAIMSLSQLFNDAVGGPGMSGKVYWQLDAPAGRVRPYYENAMLSNKWTTSGVTNFGRWDYPLGVTMYGLLQTGRLLDRSDLIRYSIAHIRACTDMYEYSLWDRREYGFPAVNQQLVLMKMLDNCGSFGSAMLEAYAECEDPNFVAIANKIADFMIKRLERKKDGAFFRECRGDYSENTMWADDLYMSTPFLRRYAGITGSQGALDEAAQQFLLFKKYLFMPEQKIMSHVFDFKYERATGVPWGRGNGWTIFSLSEVLEVLPPEHPSRPELLAFFNELCEGYVKLQGENGLWHQVLNDSDAYQEASCTAMFAFAFARGVRFGWLSEPAPYVQAAIKAWEGLTKNAIDRHGNVHGVCSGSRYSFTSEYYKEDLLTVLNDNHGIGIMMLAGTEVLKLKRWLGEGRP
;
A
#
# COMPACT_ATOMS: atom_id res chain seq x y z
N MET A 1 -16.85 25.77 -17.60
CA MET A 1 -16.03 26.67 -16.76
C MET A 1 -14.60 26.17 -16.80
N THR A 2 -13.66 27.01 -17.23
CA THR A 2 -12.28 26.64 -17.65
C THR A 2 -11.19 27.18 -16.70
N THR A 3 -11.57 27.53 -15.48
CA THR A 3 -10.65 28.06 -14.46
C THR A 3 -10.98 27.37 -13.15
N TYR A 4 -10.02 26.62 -12.59
CA TYR A 4 -10.23 25.89 -11.33
C TYR A 4 -10.09 26.77 -10.09
N ILE A 5 -9.31 27.84 -10.21
CA ILE A 5 -8.95 28.74 -9.13
C ILE A 5 -9.10 30.19 -9.60
N GLU A 6 -9.51 31.07 -8.69
CA GLU A 6 -9.50 32.51 -8.94
C GLU A 6 -8.05 33.01 -9.09
N GLU A 7 -7.85 34.06 -9.90
CA GLU A 7 -6.51 34.59 -10.20
C GLU A 7 -5.72 34.91 -8.92
N LEU A 8 -6.36 35.54 -7.93
CA LEU A 8 -5.78 35.93 -6.63
C LEU A 8 -5.36 34.72 -5.76
N ASP A 9 -5.93 33.55 -6.04
CA ASP A 9 -5.60 32.30 -5.35
C ASP A 9 -4.52 31.50 -6.08
N SER A 10 -4.12 31.90 -7.29
CA SER A 10 -3.12 31.20 -8.08
C SER A 10 -1.70 31.34 -7.52
N SER A 11 -0.89 30.30 -7.73
CA SER A 11 0.55 30.34 -7.43
C SER A 11 1.26 31.39 -8.29
N ASN A 12 0.87 31.59 -9.55
CA ASN A 12 1.45 32.62 -10.40
C ASN A 12 1.18 34.04 -9.88
N TYR A 13 -0.04 34.34 -9.39
CA TYR A 13 -0.30 35.64 -8.78
C TYR A 13 0.59 35.90 -7.57
N ARG A 14 0.84 34.87 -6.76
CA ARG A 14 1.64 34.99 -5.53
C ARG A 14 3.16 34.99 -5.76
N PHE A 15 3.64 34.18 -6.69
CA PHE A 15 5.07 33.89 -6.89
C PHE A 15 5.61 34.41 -8.24
N GLY A 16 4.75 34.85 -9.15
CA GLY A 16 5.13 35.28 -10.51
C GLY A 16 5.83 34.16 -11.27
N ASP A 17 6.95 34.50 -11.89
CA ASP A 17 7.80 33.58 -12.65
C ASP A 17 8.84 32.84 -11.78
N ASN A 18 8.69 32.87 -10.44
CA ASN A 18 9.56 32.14 -9.53
C ASN A 18 9.22 30.63 -9.51
N ASP A 19 9.58 29.94 -10.58
CA ASP A 19 9.34 28.50 -10.76
C ASP A 19 9.92 27.66 -9.62
N GLN A 20 11.09 28.04 -9.08
CA GLN A 20 11.71 27.35 -7.94
C GLN A 20 10.87 27.47 -6.66
N GLY A 21 10.29 28.65 -6.43
CA GLY A 21 9.38 28.89 -5.32
C GLY A 21 8.09 28.07 -5.44
N ILE A 22 7.54 27.94 -6.65
CA ILE A 22 6.35 27.13 -6.91
C ILE A 22 6.64 25.63 -6.75
N LEU A 23 7.79 25.15 -7.23
CA LEU A 23 8.22 23.77 -7.02
C LEU A 23 8.42 23.45 -5.53
N THR A 24 9.03 24.39 -4.78
CA THR A 24 9.17 24.28 -3.32
C THR A 24 7.80 24.19 -2.64
N LEU A 25 6.86 25.06 -3.04
CA LEU A 25 5.48 25.08 -2.53
C LEU A 25 4.76 23.74 -2.75
N LEU A 26 4.85 23.17 -3.96
CA LEU A 26 4.24 21.86 -4.28
C LEU A 26 4.83 20.73 -3.41
N ALA A 27 6.16 20.67 -3.31
CA ALA A 27 6.85 19.63 -2.56
C ALA A 27 6.55 19.72 -1.04
N ASP A 28 6.66 20.92 -0.47
CA ASP A 28 6.38 21.16 0.94
C ASP A 28 4.91 20.91 1.27
N ARG A 29 3.97 21.29 0.37
CA ARG A 29 2.55 21.00 0.53
C ARG A 29 2.27 19.51 0.59
N TYR A 30 2.86 18.73 -0.32
CA TYR A 30 2.67 17.28 -0.35
C TYR A 30 3.26 16.61 0.90
N MET A 31 4.50 16.93 1.27
CA MET A 31 5.13 16.36 2.48
C MET A 31 4.40 16.76 3.76
N GLY A 32 3.95 18.01 3.86
CA GLY A 32 3.16 18.47 5.00
C GLY A 32 1.80 17.77 5.12
N ALA A 33 1.19 17.38 4.00
CA ALA A 33 -0.05 16.60 3.99
C ALA A 33 0.16 15.10 4.24
N ASN A 34 1.36 14.59 4.01
CA ASN A 34 1.70 13.18 4.10
C ASN A 34 2.91 12.97 5.03
N PRO A 35 2.79 13.21 6.34
CA PRO A 35 3.89 12.97 7.27
C PRO A 35 4.36 11.51 7.24
N ALA A 36 5.65 11.29 7.54
CA ALA A 36 6.29 9.99 7.59
C ALA A 36 5.84 9.14 8.79
N ALA A 37 4.55 8.79 8.83
CA ALA A 37 3.97 7.96 9.87
C ALA A 37 4.26 6.47 9.60
N PRO A 38 4.73 5.71 10.60
CA PRO A 38 4.96 4.28 10.45
C PRO A 38 3.64 3.50 10.33
N PHE A 39 3.72 2.23 9.92
CA PHE A 39 2.59 1.31 10.05
C PHE A 39 2.15 1.20 11.50
N THR A 40 0.84 1.06 11.70
CA THR A 40 0.33 0.73 13.03
C THR A 40 0.30 -0.78 13.19
N PHE A 41 0.84 -1.26 14.31
CA PHE A 41 0.84 -2.68 14.64
C PHE A 41 -0.29 -2.96 15.63
N ARG A 42 -1.07 -4.00 15.35
CA ARG A 42 -2.19 -4.42 16.20
C ARG A 42 -2.06 -5.87 16.59
N ALA A 43 -2.64 -6.18 17.73
CA ALA A 43 -2.97 -7.55 18.10
C ALA A 43 -4.00 -8.12 17.14
N PHE A 44 -3.69 -9.30 16.62
CA PHE A 44 -4.54 -10.07 15.73
C PHE A 44 -4.58 -11.52 16.22
N HIS A 45 -5.74 -12.16 16.20
CA HIS A 45 -5.88 -13.54 16.69
C HIS A 45 -6.05 -14.51 15.52
N LYS A 46 -5.12 -15.45 15.35
CA LYS A 46 -5.14 -16.43 14.24
C LYS A 46 -6.35 -17.39 14.32
N SER A 47 -6.96 -17.55 15.48
CA SER A 47 -8.21 -18.31 15.61
C SER A 47 -9.46 -17.56 15.12
N GLY A 48 -9.35 -16.24 14.88
CA GLY A 48 -10.43 -15.37 14.39
C GLY A 48 -10.78 -15.58 12.92
N ILE A 49 -11.39 -14.56 12.33
CA ILE A 49 -11.81 -14.54 10.91
C ILE A 49 -10.62 -14.17 10.03
N MET A 50 -10.32 -15.03 9.04
CA MET A 50 -9.27 -14.82 8.04
C MET A 50 -9.84 -14.18 6.78
N GLN A 51 -8.96 -13.85 5.82
CA GLN A 51 -9.38 -13.37 4.50
C GLN A 51 -9.11 -14.41 3.41
N THR A 52 -9.87 -14.37 2.33
CA THR A 52 -9.59 -15.11 1.10
C THR A 52 -8.47 -14.43 0.29
N ALA A 53 -7.99 -15.08 -0.77
CA ALA A 53 -6.98 -14.51 -1.66
C ALA A 53 -7.44 -13.22 -2.38
N GLU A 54 -8.76 -13.02 -2.46
CA GLU A 54 -9.42 -11.84 -3.02
C GLU A 54 -9.61 -10.72 -1.99
N GLY A 55 -9.31 -10.98 -0.71
CA GLY A 55 -9.41 -10.02 0.38
C GLY A 55 -10.78 -9.97 1.07
N LEU A 56 -11.68 -10.91 0.78
CA LEU A 56 -12.96 -11.05 1.49
C LEU A 56 -12.74 -11.72 2.84
N PHE A 57 -13.36 -11.23 3.91
CA PHE A 57 -13.38 -11.91 5.20
C PHE A 57 -14.20 -13.20 5.11
N ASP A 58 -13.58 -14.31 5.48
CA ASP A 58 -14.18 -15.64 5.44
C ASP A 58 -14.84 -15.98 6.78
N ILE A 59 -16.12 -15.64 6.88
CA ILE A 59 -16.97 -15.91 8.05
C ILE A 59 -17.73 -17.21 7.81
N ASN A 60 -17.02 -18.28 7.43
CA ASN A 60 -17.57 -19.63 7.35
C ASN A 60 -17.73 -20.24 8.76
N LEU A 61 -18.91 -20.03 9.34
CA LEU A 61 -19.23 -20.50 10.68
C LEU A 61 -19.48 -22.01 10.74
N ALA A 62 -19.69 -22.69 9.61
CA ALA A 62 -19.77 -24.16 9.61
C ALA A 62 -18.42 -24.77 10.01
N GLU A 63 -17.31 -24.18 9.56
CA GLU A 63 -15.95 -24.60 9.92
C GLU A 63 -15.55 -24.09 11.31
N LYS A 64 -15.91 -22.85 11.66
CA LYS A 64 -15.56 -22.26 12.96
C LYS A 64 -16.37 -22.84 14.13
N LEU A 65 -17.60 -23.29 13.87
CA LEU A 65 -18.54 -23.84 14.86
C LEU A 65 -19.07 -25.21 14.38
N PRO A 66 -18.22 -26.25 14.30
CA PRO A 66 -18.62 -27.55 13.76
C PRO A 66 -19.73 -28.21 14.59
N GLY A 67 -19.81 -27.90 15.89
CA GLY A 67 -20.85 -28.40 16.81
C GLY A 67 -22.21 -27.72 16.69
N ALA A 68 -22.35 -26.65 15.91
CA ALA A 68 -23.63 -25.95 15.76
C ALA A 68 -24.70 -26.86 15.10
N ARG A 69 -25.95 -26.75 15.53
CA ARG A 69 -27.07 -27.52 14.96
C ARG A 69 -27.83 -26.72 13.91
N VAL A 70 -28.46 -27.41 12.95
CA VAL A 70 -29.35 -26.76 11.97
C VAL A 70 -30.44 -25.99 12.72
N GLY A 71 -30.68 -24.75 12.30
CA GLY A 71 -31.64 -23.85 12.89
C GLY A 71 -31.06 -22.86 13.91
N GLN A 72 -29.87 -23.13 14.46
CA GLN A 72 -29.19 -22.24 15.40
C GLN A 72 -28.69 -20.95 14.74
N TYR A 73 -28.51 -19.93 15.56
CA TYR A 73 -28.01 -18.61 15.17
C TYR A 73 -26.57 -18.42 15.64
N ALA A 74 -25.84 -17.55 14.94
CA ALA A 74 -24.62 -16.95 15.43
C ALA A 74 -24.46 -15.56 14.81
N TYR A 75 -23.63 -14.76 15.43
CA TYR A 75 -23.45 -13.35 15.11
C TYR A 75 -21.99 -13.06 14.82
N ALA A 76 -21.72 -12.08 13.96
CA ALA A 76 -20.38 -11.54 13.78
C ALA A 76 -20.44 -10.02 13.77
N ALA A 77 -19.41 -9.37 14.31
CA ALA A 77 -19.37 -7.92 14.44
C ALA A 77 -17.96 -7.35 14.24
N ALA A 78 -17.91 -6.12 13.76
CA ALA A 78 -16.69 -5.38 13.51
C ALA A 78 -16.91 -3.86 13.52
N LEU A 79 -15.84 -3.13 13.79
CA LEU A 79 -15.78 -1.67 13.76
C LEU A 79 -14.92 -1.18 12.60
N VAL A 80 -15.32 -0.07 12.01
CA VAL A 80 -14.51 0.65 11.01
C VAL A 80 -14.51 2.13 11.34
N TRP A 81 -13.32 2.73 11.40
CA TRP A 81 -13.19 4.18 11.52
C TRP A 81 -13.08 4.82 10.14
N SER A 82 -13.83 5.90 9.91
CA SER A 82 -13.71 6.71 8.69
C SER A 82 -13.35 8.16 9.02
N GLU A 83 -12.35 8.71 8.35
CA GLU A 83 -11.92 10.11 8.54
C GLU A 83 -12.86 11.13 7.91
N SER A 84 -13.68 10.68 6.94
CA SER A 84 -14.66 11.50 6.23
C SER A 84 -15.89 10.67 5.83
N GLU A 85 -16.92 11.32 5.31
CA GLU A 85 -18.00 10.62 4.61
C GLU A 85 -17.47 9.99 3.32
N ARG A 86 -17.78 8.71 3.09
CA ARG A 86 -17.29 7.95 1.93
C ARG A 86 -18.21 6.80 1.55
N ASN A 87 -18.35 6.58 0.25
CA ASN A 87 -19.01 5.40 -0.30
C ASN A 87 -18.00 4.27 -0.56
N LEU A 88 -18.39 3.04 -0.23
CA LEU A 88 -17.65 1.82 -0.56
C LEU A 88 -18.61 0.73 -1.05
N GLU A 89 -18.24 0.06 -2.13
CA GLU A 89 -18.93 -1.14 -2.60
C GLU A 89 -18.39 -2.37 -1.85
N LEU A 90 -19.26 -3.08 -1.14
CA LEU A 90 -18.99 -4.35 -0.48
C LEU A 90 -19.47 -5.51 -1.34
N GLY A 91 -18.66 -6.55 -1.45
CA GLY A 91 -19.05 -7.86 -2.00
C GLY A 91 -19.49 -8.80 -0.87
N ILE A 92 -20.63 -9.45 -1.04
CA ILE A 92 -21.16 -10.46 -0.10
C ILE A 92 -21.52 -11.74 -0.86
N SER A 93 -21.01 -12.87 -0.39
CA SER A 93 -21.45 -14.21 -0.82
C SER A 93 -22.00 -14.97 0.38
N CYS A 94 -23.26 -15.41 0.29
CA CYS A 94 -23.95 -16.03 1.42
C CYS A 94 -23.68 -17.53 1.44
N LEU A 95 -23.37 -18.08 2.62
CA LEU A 95 -23.28 -19.53 2.85
C LEU A 95 -24.55 -20.07 3.53
N GLY A 96 -25.55 -19.22 3.73
CA GLY A 96 -26.82 -19.50 4.37
C GLY A 96 -27.59 -18.19 4.62
N PRO A 97 -28.73 -18.24 5.32
CA PRO A 97 -29.52 -17.06 5.66
C PRO A 97 -28.70 -16.02 6.42
N LEU A 98 -28.69 -14.80 5.89
CA LEU A 98 -27.89 -13.67 6.38
C LEU A 98 -28.74 -12.41 6.50
N ARG A 99 -28.54 -11.69 7.61
CA ARG A 99 -28.92 -10.28 7.74
C ARG A 99 -27.67 -9.47 8.08
N PHE A 100 -27.40 -8.44 7.29
CA PHE A 100 -26.31 -7.51 7.49
C PHE A 100 -26.87 -6.15 7.92
N TYR A 101 -26.42 -5.70 9.08
CA TYR A 101 -26.74 -4.42 9.67
C TYR A 101 -25.52 -3.50 9.58
N PHE A 102 -25.74 -2.29 9.09
CA PHE A 102 -24.72 -1.26 8.98
C PHE A 102 -25.18 -0.03 9.75
N ASN A 103 -24.41 0.40 10.74
CA ASN A 103 -24.76 1.50 11.64
C ASN A 103 -26.13 1.34 12.34
N GLY A 104 -26.57 0.10 12.58
CA GLY A 104 -27.84 -0.24 13.22
C GLY A 104 -28.99 -0.48 12.24
N ASP A 105 -28.87 -0.02 10.99
CA ASP A 105 -29.90 -0.21 9.96
C ASP A 105 -29.70 -1.54 9.23
N LEU A 106 -30.79 -2.25 8.93
CA LEU A 106 -30.76 -3.46 8.11
C LEU A 106 -30.43 -3.10 6.66
N ALA A 107 -29.15 -3.16 6.30
CA ALA A 107 -28.66 -2.79 4.98
C ALA A 107 -28.86 -3.89 3.94
N TYR A 108 -28.85 -5.16 4.36
CA TYR A 108 -29.05 -6.29 3.46
C TYR A 108 -29.66 -7.51 4.18
N ARG A 109 -30.50 -8.24 3.46
CA ARG A 109 -31.06 -9.53 3.86
C ARG A 109 -31.00 -10.48 2.67
N SER A 110 -30.45 -11.67 2.87
CA SER A 110 -30.40 -12.70 1.83
C SER A 110 -31.80 -13.12 1.38
N ASN A 111 -31.92 -13.41 0.09
CA ASN A 111 -33.06 -14.09 -0.50
C ASN A 111 -32.69 -15.54 -0.85
N VAL A 112 -33.68 -16.30 -1.32
CA VAL A 112 -33.51 -17.73 -1.64
C VAL A 112 -32.40 -18.00 -2.65
N ILE A 113 -32.22 -17.13 -3.66
CA ILE A 113 -31.19 -17.30 -4.69
C ILE A 113 -29.80 -17.12 -4.07
N ASP A 114 -29.62 -16.10 -3.23
CA ASP A 114 -28.34 -15.82 -2.57
C ASP A 114 -27.91 -17.01 -1.68
N GLU A 115 -28.88 -17.71 -1.10
CA GLU A 115 -28.66 -18.82 -0.16
C GLU A 115 -28.36 -20.16 -0.85
N ILE A 116 -28.95 -20.42 -2.02
CA ILE A 116 -28.82 -21.74 -2.71
C ILE A 116 -27.76 -21.76 -3.80
N LYS A 117 -27.35 -20.59 -4.33
CA LYS A 117 -26.40 -20.49 -5.43
C LYS A 117 -25.01 -20.18 -4.87
N PRO A 118 -24.05 -21.14 -4.86
CA PRO A 118 -22.76 -20.96 -4.19
C PRO A 118 -21.88 -19.84 -4.79
N ASP A 119 -22.08 -19.52 -6.06
CA ASP A 119 -21.39 -18.44 -6.79
C ASP A 119 -22.18 -17.12 -6.82
N ALA A 120 -23.30 -17.02 -6.08
CA ALA A 120 -24.00 -15.76 -5.93
C ALA A 120 -23.12 -14.75 -5.20
N LYS A 121 -22.99 -13.56 -5.80
CA LYS A 121 -22.28 -12.43 -5.23
C LYS A 121 -23.17 -11.20 -5.31
N VAL A 122 -23.44 -10.62 -4.14
CA VAL A 122 -24.18 -9.38 -4.00
C VAL A 122 -23.19 -8.23 -3.86
N LYS A 123 -23.46 -7.13 -4.56
CA LYS A 123 -22.73 -5.87 -4.44
C LYS A 123 -23.60 -4.88 -3.69
N LEU A 124 -23.10 -4.36 -2.59
CA LEU A 124 -23.81 -3.44 -1.72
C LEU A 124 -23.00 -2.16 -1.55
N ASN A 125 -23.58 -1.03 -1.94
CA ASN A 125 -23.00 0.28 -1.66
C ASN A 125 -23.37 0.69 -0.24
N VAL A 126 -22.36 1.03 0.56
CA VAL A 126 -22.53 1.56 1.92
C VAL A 126 -21.84 2.90 2.06
N ASP A 127 -22.49 3.82 2.76
CA ASP A 127 -21.98 5.17 3.01
C ASP A 127 -21.45 5.27 4.45
N PHE A 128 -20.13 5.19 4.58
CA PHE A 128 -19.45 5.42 5.83
C PHE A 128 -19.58 6.88 6.23
N ARG A 129 -19.99 7.11 7.48
CA ARG A 129 -19.96 8.45 8.10
C ARG A 129 -18.60 8.71 8.74
N LYS A 130 -18.24 9.98 8.90
CA LYS A 130 -17.06 10.33 9.70
C LYS A 130 -17.20 9.76 11.13
N GLY A 131 -16.12 9.15 11.62
CA GLY A 131 -16.06 8.47 12.92
C GLY A 131 -16.32 6.97 12.84
N TRP A 132 -16.87 6.41 13.93
CA TRP A 132 -17.13 4.97 14.03
C TRP A 132 -18.34 4.54 13.20
N ASN A 133 -18.10 3.49 12.42
CA ASN A 133 -19.10 2.73 11.67
C ASN A 133 -19.14 1.29 12.18
N PHE A 134 -20.34 0.74 12.24
CA PHE A 134 -20.65 -0.53 12.89
C PHE A 134 -21.13 -1.53 11.85
N LEU A 135 -20.46 -2.68 11.78
CA LEU A 135 -20.84 -3.77 10.90
C LEU A 135 -21.27 -4.95 11.77
N ALA A 136 -22.47 -5.46 11.53
CA ALA A 136 -23.05 -6.55 12.31
C ALA A 136 -23.77 -7.54 11.41
N LEU A 137 -23.56 -8.82 11.66
CA LEU A 137 -24.10 -9.93 10.89
C LEU A 137 -24.88 -10.85 11.82
N GLN A 138 -26.10 -11.19 11.41
CA GLN A 138 -26.89 -12.27 12.00
C GLN A 138 -26.98 -13.39 10.97
N MET A 139 -26.57 -14.59 11.35
CA MET A 139 -26.52 -15.75 10.47
C MET A 139 -27.25 -16.92 11.09
N ARG A 140 -27.86 -17.77 10.26
CA ARG A 140 -28.55 -18.98 10.71
C ARG A 140 -27.98 -20.22 10.03
N LYS A 141 -27.71 -21.27 10.80
CA LYS A 141 -27.22 -22.55 10.27
C LYS A 141 -28.32 -23.28 9.53
N THR A 142 -28.01 -23.75 8.32
CA THR A 142 -28.87 -24.60 7.50
C THR A 142 -28.13 -25.89 7.13
N PRO A 143 -28.80 -26.88 6.53
CA PRO A 143 -28.11 -28.04 5.96
C PRO A 143 -27.15 -27.67 4.82
N ALA A 144 -27.39 -26.56 4.13
CA ALA A 144 -26.58 -26.11 2.99
C ALA A 144 -25.31 -25.36 3.44
N GLY A 145 -25.36 -24.65 4.56
CA GLY A 145 -24.20 -23.96 5.11
C GLY A 145 -24.53 -22.99 6.25
N PHE A 146 -23.52 -22.24 6.66
CA PHE A 146 -23.58 -21.32 7.80
C PHE A 146 -22.51 -20.22 7.67
N GLY A 147 -22.94 -18.97 7.48
CA GLY A 147 -22.04 -17.83 7.42
C GLY A 147 -22.05 -17.06 6.09
N CYS A 148 -20.96 -16.35 5.80
CA CYS A 148 -20.79 -15.61 4.55
C CYS A 148 -19.32 -15.26 4.26
N LEU A 149 -19.04 -14.84 3.03
CA LEU A 149 -17.86 -14.06 2.68
C LEU A 149 -18.28 -12.59 2.55
N ILE A 150 -17.52 -11.65 3.12
CA ILE A 150 -17.81 -10.21 3.05
C ILE A 150 -16.52 -9.38 2.96
N GLY A 151 -16.48 -8.35 2.12
CA GLY A 151 -15.32 -7.45 2.05
C GLY A 151 -15.49 -6.36 1.00
N ALA A 152 -14.48 -5.50 0.85
CA ALA A 152 -14.48 -4.48 -0.20
C ALA A 152 -14.33 -5.11 -1.59
N GLU A 153 -15.09 -4.60 -2.57
CA GLU A 153 -14.78 -4.88 -3.97
C GLU A 153 -13.45 -4.21 -4.36
N GLU A 154 -12.64 -4.88 -5.18
CA GLU A 154 -11.27 -4.45 -5.50
C GLU A 154 -10.39 -4.26 -4.24
N ALA A 155 -10.44 -5.18 -3.27
CA ALA A 155 -9.76 -5.09 -1.97
C ALA A 155 -8.25 -4.73 -2.02
N LYS A 156 -7.58 -4.98 -3.15
CA LYS A 156 -6.19 -4.59 -3.39
C LYS A 156 -5.96 -3.08 -3.42
N VAL A 157 -6.97 -2.32 -3.86
CA VAL A 157 -6.91 -0.86 -4.00
C VAL A 157 -7.87 -0.15 -3.04
N ARG A 158 -9.00 -0.80 -2.71
CA ARG A 158 -9.97 -0.34 -1.71
C ARG A 158 -9.81 -1.14 -0.43
N ILE A 159 -8.87 -0.71 0.41
CA ILE A 159 -8.51 -1.44 1.63
C ILE A 159 -9.61 -1.25 2.69
N LEU A 160 -10.24 -2.35 3.10
CA LEU A 160 -11.16 -2.41 4.23
C LEU A 160 -10.49 -3.17 5.39
N ASN A 161 -9.89 -2.40 6.30
CA ASN A 161 -9.43 -2.92 7.58
C ASN A 161 -10.56 -2.79 8.59
N VAL A 162 -10.68 -3.77 9.49
CA VAL A 162 -11.69 -3.77 10.54
C VAL A 162 -11.06 -4.00 11.90
N LEU A 163 -11.68 -3.46 12.94
CA LEU A 163 -11.27 -3.61 14.33
C LEU A 163 -12.31 -4.42 15.11
N ALA A 164 -11.84 -5.14 16.13
CA ALA A 164 -12.71 -5.87 17.02
C ALA A 164 -13.56 -4.87 17.84
N PRO A 165 -14.87 -5.14 18.01
CA PRO A 165 -15.73 -4.37 18.89
C PRO A 165 -15.47 -4.71 20.36
N PHE A 166 -16.12 -3.98 21.25
CA PHE A 166 -16.08 -4.08 22.72
C PHE A 166 -14.82 -3.50 23.38
N GLN A 167 -14.98 -3.07 24.64
CA GLN A 167 -13.92 -2.41 25.41
C GLN A 167 -12.74 -3.34 25.70
N GLU A 168 -13.03 -4.60 25.98
CA GLU A 168 -12.07 -5.66 26.32
C GLU A 168 -11.15 -6.02 25.14
N ARG A 169 -11.53 -5.63 23.92
CA ARG A 169 -10.79 -5.89 22.67
C ARG A 169 -10.29 -4.61 22.03
N LYS A 170 -10.37 -3.49 22.74
CA LYS A 170 -10.09 -2.15 22.20
C LYS A 170 -8.71 -2.12 21.55
N GLY A 171 -8.71 -1.91 20.24
CA GLY A 171 -7.50 -1.78 19.44
C GLY A 171 -7.01 -3.07 18.79
N GLN A 172 -7.66 -4.21 19.03
CA GLN A 172 -7.39 -5.44 18.29
C GLN A 172 -7.96 -5.35 16.87
N ALA A 173 -7.32 -6.03 15.93
CA ALA A 173 -7.77 -6.10 14.54
C ALA A 173 -8.61 -7.37 14.28
N GLY A 174 -9.54 -7.27 13.33
CA GLY A 174 -10.34 -8.40 12.84
C GLY A 174 -11.79 -8.40 13.35
N TRP A 175 -12.58 -9.33 12.80
CA TRP A 175 -13.96 -9.58 13.22
C TRP A 175 -14.00 -10.44 14.48
N VAL A 176 -15.03 -10.23 15.30
CA VAL A 176 -15.45 -11.18 16.32
C VAL A 176 -16.68 -11.95 15.85
N PHE A 177 -16.89 -13.16 16.36
CA PHE A 177 -18.07 -13.97 16.11
C PHE A 177 -18.53 -14.68 17.39
N SER A 178 -19.83 -14.90 17.57
CA SER A 178 -20.37 -15.52 18.77
C SER A 178 -20.31 -17.05 18.71
N GLU A 179 -20.41 -17.72 19.85
CA GLU A 179 -20.89 -19.10 19.90
C GLU A 179 -22.32 -19.20 19.34
N SER A 180 -22.78 -20.42 19.01
CA SER A 180 -24.10 -20.63 18.46
C SER A 180 -25.20 -20.66 19.54
N THR A 181 -26.36 -20.08 19.23
CA THR A 181 -27.52 -20.01 20.11
C THR A 181 -28.73 -20.72 19.51
N ASP A 182 -29.59 -21.29 20.37
CA ASP A 182 -30.84 -21.93 19.92
C ASP A 182 -31.92 -20.92 19.50
N GLU A 183 -31.88 -19.72 20.07
CA GLU A 183 -32.81 -18.62 19.79
C GLU A 183 -32.10 -17.44 19.13
N ASP A 184 -32.90 -16.59 18.46
CA ASP A 184 -32.45 -15.32 17.90
C ASP A 184 -32.37 -14.27 19.02
N VAL A 185 -31.20 -14.11 19.62
CA VAL A 185 -30.91 -13.19 20.72
C VAL A 185 -31.21 -11.72 20.36
N TYR A 186 -31.07 -11.35 19.09
CA TYR A 186 -31.34 -10.00 18.58
C TYR A 186 -32.57 -9.96 17.66
N ALA A 187 -33.60 -10.76 17.93
CA ALA A 187 -34.81 -10.86 17.09
C ALA A 187 -35.49 -9.51 16.79
N ASN A 188 -35.37 -8.53 17.68
CA ASN A 188 -35.91 -7.19 17.51
C ASN A 188 -35.04 -6.27 16.63
N GLY A 189 -33.93 -6.78 16.07
CA GLY A 189 -32.96 -6.01 15.29
C GLY A 189 -32.03 -5.13 16.12
N ALA A 190 -32.14 -5.16 17.45
CA ALA A 190 -31.32 -4.38 18.36
C ALA A 190 -30.00 -5.12 18.68
N PHE A 191 -28.95 -4.82 17.91
CA PHE A 191 -27.59 -5.23 18.24
C PHE A 191 -27.08 -4.48 19.49
N PRO A 192 -26.14 -5.06 20.26
CA PRO A 192 -25.54 -4.43 21.42
C PRO A 192 -24.73 -3.19 21.03
N ASP A 193 -24.43 -2.34 22.01
CA ASP A 193 -23.45 -1.28 21.82
C ASP A 193 -22.07 -1.89 21.59
N LEU A 194 -21.59 -1.83 20.35
CA LEU A 194 -20.30 -2.38 19.93
C LEU A 194 -19.09 -1.59 20.48
N LEU A 195 -19.31 -0.46 21.16
CA LEU A 195 -18.28 0.25 21.94
C LEU A 195 -18.42 0.01 23.46
N GLY A 196 -19.46 -0.72 23.87
CA GLY A 196 -19.74 -1.08 25.26
C GLY A 196 -18.92 -2.28 25.75
N ALA A 197 -19.28 -2.79 26.93
CA ALA A 197 -18.67 -4.00 27.47
C ALA A 197 -19.16 -5.23 26.71
N GLU A 198 -18.28 -6.21 26.50
CA GLU A 198 -18.64 -7.47 25.82
C GLU A 198 -19.75 -8.21 26.59
N ALA A 199 -19.72 -8.16 27.92
CA ALA A 199 -20.71 -8.81 28.78
C ALA A 199 -22.14 -8.30 28.56
N ASP A 200 -22.31 -7.04 28.18
CA ASP A 200 -23.63 -6.42 27.95
C ASP A 200 -24.32 -6.97 26.70
N SER A 201 -23.59 -7.70 25.85
CA SER A 201 -24.17 -8.31 24.66
C SER A 201 -24.99 -9.58 24.96
N GLY A 202 -24.82 -10.18 26.14
CA GLY A 202 -25.44 -11.46 26.48
C GLY A 202 -24.97 -12.66 25.63
N LEU A 203 -23.84 -12.53 24.92
CA LEU A 203 -23.24 -13.58 24.09
C LEU A 203 -21.78 -13.77 24.49
N ARG A 204 -21.26 -14.97 24.26
CA ARG A 204 -19.82 -15.23 24.33
C ARG A 204 -19.17 -15.03 22.97
N TRP A 205 -18.19 -14.14 22.88
CA TRP A 205 -17.52 -13.83 21.62
C TRP A 205 -16.16 -14.51 21.48
N LEU A 206 -15.87 -14.88 20.25
CA LEU A 206 -14.65 -15.49 19.77
C LEU A 206 -13.99 -14.53 18.76
N PRO A 207 -12.66 -14.59 18.60
CA PRO A 207 -11.72 -15.51 19.26
C PRO A 207 -11.54 -15.22 20.75
N ARG A 208 -11.11 -16.23 21.53
CA ARG A 208 -10.75 -16.02 22.95
C ARG A 208 -9.55 -15.07 23.02
N THR A 209 -9.61 -14.11 23.93
CA THR A 209 -8.51 -13.17 24.21
C THR A 209 -7.69 -13.57 25.43
N GLU A 210 -8.26 -14.39 26.31
CA GLU A 210 -7.64 -14.82 27.56
C GLU A 210 -7.32 -16.31 27.56
N TRP A 211 -6.19 -16.65 28.18
CA TRP A 211 -5.79 -18.02 28.46
C TRP A 211 -6.71 -18.67 29.49
N SER A 212 -6.89 -19.99 29.37
CA SER A 212 -7.55 -20.77 30.43
C SER A 212 -6.73 -20.80 31.72
N PRO A 213 -7.35 -21.13 32.87
CA PRO A 213 -6.62 -21.26 34.14
C PRO A 213 -5.43 -22.22 34.10
N GLU A 214 -5.53 -23.30 33.31
CA GLU A 214 -4.45 -24.27 33.12
C GLU A 214 -3.27 -23.67 32.33
N GLU A 215 -3.58 -22.99 31.21
CA GLU A 215 -2.57 -22.31 30.37
C GLU A 215 -1.86 -21.18 31.13
N ASN A 216 -2.58 -20.46 32.01
CA ASN A 216 -1.98 -19.43 32.87
C ASN A 216 -0.96 -19.99 33.87
N GLY A 217 -0.99 -21.30 34.18
CA GLY A 217 0.03 -21.97 35.01
C GLY A 217 1.34 -22.30 34.28
N MET A 218 1.36 -22.17 32.94
CA MET A 218 2.53 -22.41 32.11
C MET A 218 3.41 -21.16 32.00
N LEU A 219 4.68 -21.31 31.63
CA LEU A 219 5.52 -20.15 31.30
C LEU A 219 5.19 -19.63 29.88
N PRO A 220 5.49 -18.35 29.56
CA PRO A 220 5.09 -17.73 28.29
C PRO A 220 5.48 -18.54 27.04
N CYS A 221 6.74 -18.98 26.93
CA CYS A 221 7.17 -19.73 25.75
C CYS A 221 6.46 -21.09 25.64
N GLU A 222 6.27 -21.79 26.77
CA GLU A 222 5.52 -23.06 26.86
C GLU A 222 4.07 -22.90 26.37
N ARG A 223 3.34 -21.86 26.81
CA ARG A 223 1.94 -21.65 26.40
C ARG A 223 1.79 -21.14 24.97
N ILE A 224 2.71 -20.30 24.49
CA ILE A 224 2.63 -19.73 23.13
C ILE A 224 3.04 -20.77 22.08
N PHE A 225 4.10 -21.54 22.33
CA PHE A 225 4.72 -22.39 21.32
C PHE A 225 4.57 -23.90 21.58
N GLY A 226 4.17 -24.31 22.79
CA GLY A 226 4.27 -25.71 23.21
C GLY A 226 5.73 -26.12 23.49
N MET A 227 5.95 -27.38 23.89
CA MET A 227 7.28 -27.87 24.27
C MET A 227 8.08 -28.40 23.07
N HIS A 228 9.24 -27.80 22.81
CA HIS A 228 10.18 -28.19 21.74
C HIS A 228 11.64 -28.25 22.23
N PRO A 229 12.03 -29.30 22.99
CA PRO A 229 13.34 -29.37 23.64
C PRO A 229 14.51 -29.08 22.68
N GLY A 230 15.42 -28.18 23.10
CA GLY A 230 16.59 -27.79 22.30
C GLY A 230 16.31 -26.77 21.19
N ARG A 231 15.07 -26.30 21.01
CA ARG A 231 14.74 -25.11 20.21
C ARG A 231 14.78 -23.84 21.05
N ALA A 232 14.91 -22.68 20.40
CA ALA A 232 14.95 -21.38 21.07
C ALA A 232 13.71 -20.54 20.76
N ALA A 233 13.44 -19.56 21.61
CA ALA A 233 12.50 -18.48 21.35
C ALA A 233 13.17 -17.17 21.76
N TYR A 234 12.91 -16.12 20.98
CA TYR A 234 13.26 -14.76 21.32
C TYR A 234 12.09 -14.09 22.02
N ALA A 235 12.37 -13.30 23.05
CA ALA A 235 11.42 -12.41 23.71
C ALA A 235 11.99 -11.00 23.72
N TRP A 236 11.23 -10.03 23.24
CA TRP A 236 11.64 -8.63 23.11
C TRP A 236 10.73 -7.71 23.93
N SER A 237 11.35 -6.88 24.76
CA SER A 237 10.71 -5.85 25.57
C SER A 237 11.57 -4.58 25.58
N SER A 238 11.13 -3.54 26.30
CA SER A 238 12.01 -2.46 26.71
C SER A 238 11.90 -2.22 28.20
N VAL A 239 13.01 -1.83 28.83
CA VAL A 239 13.04 -1.40 30.22
C VAL A 239 13.15 0.12 30.30
N ILE A 240 12.39 0.74 31.21
CA ILE A 240 12.55 2.15 31.59
C ILE A 240 13.38 2.21 32.86
N VAL A 241 14.64 2.60 32.73
CA VAL A 241 15.57 2.78 33.85
C VAL A 241 15.39 4.20 34.42
N PRO A 242 14.96 4.37 35.67
CA PRO A 242 14.73 5.69 36.25
C PRO A 242 16.05 6.43 36.55
N GLY A 243 16.01 7.76 36.63
CA GLY A 243 17.16 8.59 37.02
C GLY A 243 17.90 9.22 35.83
N THR A 244 19.19 9.51 36.01
CA THR A 244 20.05 10.19 35.01
C THR A 244 21.40 9.51 34.91
N GLY A 245 22.04 9.54 33.75
CA GLY A 245 23.33 8.90 33.54
C GLY A 245 23.23 7.38 33.64
N LYS A 246 24.25 6.72 34.16
CA LYS A 246 24.27 5.28 34.34
C LYS A 246 23.78 4.88 35.72
N GLN A 247 22.98 3.82 35.79
CA GLN A 247 22.36 3.30 36.99
C GLN A 247 22.82 1.86 37.22
N ILE A 248 23.16 1.54 38.48
CA ILE A 248 23.45 0.17 38.88
C ILE A 248 22.13 -0.57 39.00
N CYS A 249 21.91 -1.54 38.11
CA CYS A 249 20.69 -2.32 38.04
C CYS A 249 20.96 -3.78 38.39
N THR A 250 20.04 -4.40 39.13
CA THR A 250 20.04 -5.84 39.40
C THR A 250 19.00 -6.51 38.52
N LEU A 251 19.45 -7.41 37.63
CA LEU A 251 18.61 -8.33 36.88
C LEU A 251 18.41 -9.57 37.72
N GLU A 252 17.18 -9.93 38.05
CA GLU A 252 16.86 -11.13 38.82
C GLU A 252 15.65 -11.87 38.25
N GLY A 253 15.58 -13.17 38.46
CA GLY A 253 14.47 -13.97 37.96
C GLY A 253 14.75 -15.46 37.92
N THR A 254 13.93 -16.16 37.13
CA THR A 254 14.02 -17.62 36.96
C THR A 254 14.05 -17.97 35.48
N SER A 255 14.78 -19.02 35.12
CA SER A 255 14.77 -19.59 33.77
C SER A 255 14.46 -21.09 33.83
N ALA A 256 13.66 -21.57 32.88
CA ALA A 256 13.37 -22.99 32.70
C ALA A 256 14.42 -23.76 31.89
N GLY A 257 15.41 -23.06 31.33
CA GLY A 257 16.48 -23.63 30.49
C GLY A 257 17.65 -22.66 30.32
N GLN A 258 18.47 -22.87 29.30
CA GLN A 258 19.52 -21.90 28.96
C GLN A 258 18.89 -20.56 28.56
N LEU A 259 19.45 -19.46 29.06
CA LEU A 259 18.96 -18.11 28.85
C LEU A 259 20.10 -17.18 28.45
N THR A 260 19.88 -16.36 27.43
CA THR A 260 20.80 -15.27 27.08
C THR A 260 20.04 -13.96 27.08
N VAL A 261 20.60 -12.92 27.70
CA VAL A 261 19.95 -11.60 27.85
C VAL A 261 20.86 -10.51 27.29
N TRP A 262 20.31 -9.69 26.41
CA TRP A 262 20.91 -8.46 25.91
C TRP A 262 20.10 -7.25 26.33
N ILE A 263 20.78 -6.16 26.70
CA ILE A 263 20.13 -4.87 26.99
C ILE A 263 20.90 -3.77 26.26
N GLY A 264 20.19 -2.91 25.53
CA GLY A 264 20.80 -1.86 24.72
C GLY A 264 21.73 -2.41 23.61
N GLY A 265 21.50 -3.66 23.18
CA GLY A 265 22.34 -4.36 22.20
C GLY A 265 23.56 -5.08 22.79
N GLU A 266 23.92 -4.81 24.06
CA GLU A 266 25.07 -5.46 24.71
C GLU A 266 24.69 -6.77 25.37
N LEU A 267 25.56 -7.78 25.32
CA LEU A 267 25.36 -9.05 26.02
C LEU A 267 25.55 -8.84 27.52
N VAL A 268 24.47 -9.02 28.28
CA VAL A 268 24.44 -8.71 29.70
C VAL A 268 24.52 -9.97 30.56
N MET A 269 23.89 -11.08 30.17
CA MET A 269 23.85 -12.31 30.99
C MET A 269 23.72 -13.56 30.12
N VAL A 270 24.35 -14.66 30.57
CA VAL A 270 24.10 -16.02 30.10
C VAL A 270 23.86 -16.91 31.32
N CYS A 271 22.75 -17.64 31.34
CA CYS A 271 22.47 -18.71 32.29
C CYS A 271 22.57 -20.04 31.56
N GLU A 272 23.54 -20.88 31.93
CA GLU A 272 23.79 -22.15 31.23
C GLU A 272 22.75 -23.24 31.54
N GLN A 273 22.03 -23.11 32.65
CA GLN A 273 21.07 -24.11 33.14
C GLN A 273 19.84 -23.43 33.73
N ALA A 274 18.77 -24.22 33.89
CA ALA A 274 17.55 -23.79 34.56
C ALA A 274 17.82 -23.45 36.04
N GLY A 275 17.12 -22.45 36.57
CA GLY A 275 17.25 -22.03 37.96
C GLY A 275 17.00 -20.54 38.17
N GLU A 276 17.23 -20.09 39.39
CA GLU A 276 17.25 -18.68 39.77
C GLU A 276 18.54 -18.02 39.31
N PHE A 277 18.46 -16.74 38.93
CA PHE A 277 19.61 -15.93 38.58
C PHE A 277 19.50 -14.54 39.17
N ALA A 278 20.66 -13.94 39.44
CA ALA A 278 20.79 -12.54 39.79
C ALA A 278 22.12 -12.01 39.24
N LYS A 279 22.11 -10.84 38.58
CA LYS A 279 23.33 -10.18 38.11
C LYS A 279 23.20 -8.67 38.20
N THR A 280 24.27 -8.03 38.67
CA THR A 280 24.36 -6.58 38.70
C THR A 280 25.05 -6.07 37.44
N VAL A 281 24.47 -5.03 36.85
CA VAL A 281 24.87 -4.49 35.54
C VAL A 281 24.70 -2.97 35.58
N GLU A 282 25.42 -2.25 34.74
CA GLU A 282 25.32 -0.79 34.67
C GLU A 282 24.54 -0.40 33.40
N LEU A 283 23.36 0.20 33.56
CA LEU A 283 22.49 0.59 32.44
C LEU A 283 22.33 2.10 32.34
N PRO A 284 22.30 2.69 31.13
CA PRO A 284 21.89 4.08 30.98
C PRO A 284 20.42 4.26 31.39
N ALA A 285 20.13 5.37 32.07
CA ALA A 285 18.77 5.81 32.35
C ALA A 285 17.98 6.05 31.05
N GLY A 286 16.65 5.92 31.13
CA GLY A 286 15.74 6.01 29.99
C GLY A 286 15.32 4.63 29.44
N LYS A 287 14.79 4.64 28.21
CA LYS A 287 14.29 3.43 27.54
C LYS A 287 15.45 2.66 26.90
N GLN A 288 15.59 1.39 27.27
CA GLN A 288 16.56 0.46 26.68
C GLN A 288 15.82 -0.78 26.15
N ASP A 289 16.16 -1.24 24.95
CA ASP A 289 15.63 -2.51 24.43
C ASP A 289 16.22 -3.69 25.21
N VAL A 290 15.37 -4.69 25.50
CA VAL A 290 15.72 -5.93 26.21
C VAL A 290 15.37 -7.09 25.30
N LEU A 291 16.37 -7.88 24.91
CA LEU A 291 16.18 -9.11 24.15
C LEU A 291 16.59 -10.31 25.01
N VAL A 292 15.77 -11.34 24.99
CA VAL A 292 16.02 -12.60 25.70
C VAL A 292 15.92 -13.75 24.72
N LYS A 293 16.94 -14.61 24.66
CA LYS A 293 16.88 -15.91 23.97
C LYS A 293 16.70 -17.00 25.02
N SER A 294 15.57 -17.69 24.99
CA SER A 294 15.24 -18.78 25.91
C SER A 294 15.23 -20.11 25.17
N ILE A 295 16.08 -21.05 25.59
CA ILE A 295 16.10 -22.41 25.04
C ILE A 295 15.09 -23.28 25.79
N CYS A 296 14.28 -24.02 25.03
CA CYS A 296 13.31 -24.95 25.55
C CYS A 296 14.00 -26.08 26.32
N GLY A 297 13.68 -26.17 27.61
CA GLY A 297 14.10 -27.26 28.47
C GLY A 297 13.34 -28.56 28.16
N VAL A 298 13.58 -29.59 28.98
CA VAL A 298 12.95 -30.91 28.83
C VAL A 298 11.48 -30.90 29.27
N SER A 299 11.13 -30.13 30.30
CA SER A 299 9.80 -30.14 30.92
C SER A 299 9.11 -28.78 31.00
N ARG A 300 9.85 -27.67 30.86
CA ARG A 300 9.33 -26.29 30.95
C ARG A 300 10.06 -25.40 29.95
N TRP A 301 9.42 -24.32 29.52
CA TRP A 301 10.04 -23.34 28.60
C TRP A 301 9.60 -21.91 28.88
N GLY A 302 10.58 -21.04 29.06
CA GLY A 302 10.38 -19.62 29.28
C GLY A 302 11.21 -19.13 30.46
N PHE A 303 10.89 -17.93 30.92
CA PHE A 303 11.62 -17.24 31.98
C PHE A 303 10.73 -16.22 32.69
N GLN A 304 11.21 -15.75 33.83
CA GLN A 304 10.74 -14.54 34.49
C GLN A 304 11.95 -13.62 34.67
N LEU A 305 11.78 -12.33 34.39
CA LEU A 305 12.84 -11.34 34.52
C LEU A 305 12.29 -10.08 35.19
N ARG A 306 12.98 -9.61 36.23
CA ARG A 306 12.80 -8.31 36.86
C ARG A 306 14.11 -7.55 36.78
N ILE A 307 14.00 -6.23 36.66
CA ILE A 307 15.14 -5.32 36.65
C ILE A 307 14.88 -4.29 37.74
N LEU A 308 15.81 -4.16 38.67
CA LEU A 308 15.74 -3.23 39.79
C LEU A 308 16.84 -2.19 39.66
N ALA A 309 16.53 -0.89 39.73
CA ALA A 309 17.52 0.17 39.91
C ALA A 309 17.63 0.48 41.41
N GLY A 310 18.70 -0.04 42.06
CA GLY A 310 18.76 -0.09 43.52
C GLY A 310 17.65 -0.98 44.09
N THR A 311 16.66 -0.39 44.77
CA THR A 311 15.48 -1.08 45.32
C THR A 311 14.20 -0.83 44.52
N ALA A 312 14.23 0.06 43.53
CA ALA A 312 13.07 0.41 42.72
C ALA A 312 12.96 -0.52 41.50
N ALA A 313 11.78 -1.09 41.27
CA ALA A 313 11.52 -1.87 40.06
C ALA A 313 11.48 -0.98 38.82
N CYS A 314 12.27 -1.33 37.81
CA CYS A 314 12.20 -0.72 36.50
C CYS A 314 11.00 -1.29 35.74
N ALA A 315 10.23 -0.42 35.08
CA ALA A 315 9.08 -0.84 34.29
C ALA A 315 9.54 -1.53 33.01
N LEU A 316 9.07 -2.76 32.78
CA LEU A 316 9.11 -3.38 31.46
C LEU A 316 7.88 -2.91 30.68
N VAL A 317 8.10 -2.48 29.45
CA VAL A 317 7.07 -1.92 28.56
C VAL A 317 7.26 -2.49 27.16
N GLN A 318 6.23 -2.36 26.33
CA GLN A 318 6.33 -2.79 24.95
C GLN A 318 7.48 -2.08 24.22
N PRO A 319 8.25 -2.81 23.40
CA PRO A 319 9.37 -2.22 22.68
C PRO A 319 8.89 -1.28 21.58
N ARG A 320 7.77 -1.62 20.96
CA ARG A 320 7.01 -0.84 19.99
C ARG A 320 5.54 -0.94 20.35
N GLN A 321 4.76 0.11 20.08
CA GLN A 321 3.35 0.14 20.42
C GLN A 321 2.57 -0.89 19.61
N ILE A 322 1.97 -1.87 20.29
CA ILE A 322 1.05 -2.85 19.71
C ILE A 322 -0.35 -2.56 20.25
N HIS A 323 -1.24 -2.04 19.41
CA HIS A 323 -2.60 -1.73 19.85
C HIS A 323 -3.39 -3.02 20.12
N GLY A 324 -4.25 -2.99 21.15
CA GLY A 324 -5.03 -4.17 21.55
C GLY A 324 -4.26 -5.21 22.36
N TYR A 325 -3.06 -4.87 22.83
CA TYR A 325 -2.22 -5.69 23.70
C TYR A 325 -1.57 -4.80 24.75
N GLU A 326 -1.47 -5.25 26.00
CA GLU A 326 -0.94 -4.44 27.12
C GLU A 326 0.32 -5.02 27.76
N GLU A 327 0.57 -6.32 27.58
CA GLU A 327 1.75 -6.97 28.14
C GLU A 327 3.05 -6.47 27.48
N PRO A 328 4.19 -6.51 28.21
CA PRO A 328 5.41 -5.82 27.79
C PRO A 328 6.30 -6.62 26.83
N TRP A 329 5.99 -7.88 26.54
CA TRP A 329 6.84 -8.80 25.78
C TRP A 329 6.23 -9.20 24.44
N LEU A 330 7.05 -9.21 23.40
CA LEU A 330 6.76 -9.87 22.12
C LEU A 330 7.61 -11.14 22.02
N TYR A 331 7.06 -12.21 21.46
CA TYR A 331 7.74 -13.51 21.39
C TYR A 331 7.89 -14.01 19.95
N ALA A 332 9.04 -14.55 19.57
CA ALA A 332 9.25 -15.17 18.26
C ALA A 332 9.91 -16.55 18.41
N GLY A 333 9.26 -17.58 17.89
CA GLY A 333 9.73 -18.97 18.01
C GLY A 333 8.70 -19.99 17.50
N PRO A 334 9.05 -21.28 17.53
CA PRO A 334 10.39 -21.83 17.81
C PRO A 334 11.40 -21.55 16.68
N VAL A 335 12.63 -21.18 17.03
CA VAL A 335 13.76 -20.95 16.10
C VAL A 335 14.94 -21.87 16.42
N ASP A 336 15.88 -21.98 15.48
CA ASP A 336 17.07 -22.80 15.65
C ASP A 336 18.05 -22.13 16.63
N THR A 337 18.69 -22.94 17.47
CA THR A 337 19.65 -22.42 18.47
C THR A 337 20.92 -21.86 17.82
N LYS A 338 21.27 -22.37 16.63
CA LYS A 338 22.44 -21.99 15.83
C LYS A 338 22.24 -20.74 14.98
N ASP A 339 21.05 -20.16 14.95
CA ASP A 339 20.83 -18.86 14.33
C ASP A 339 21.53 -17.80 15.20
N GLU A 340 22.82 -17.59 14.93
CA GLU A 340 23.59 -16.46 15.44
C GLU A 340 23.17 -15.23 14.63
N THR A 341 22.40 -14.36 15.25
CA THR A 341 21.98 -13.10 14.64
C THR A 341 22.32 -11.96 15.56
N ASP A 342 22.74 -10.84 14.98
CA ASP A 342 22.88 -9.57 15.67
C ASP A 342 21.57 -9.23 16.41
N PRO A 343 21.60 -8.98 17.73
CA PRO A 343 20.42 -8.59 18.51
C PRO A 343 19.63 -7.44 17.88
N SER A 344 20.32 -6.48 17.26
CA SER A 344 19.68 -5.33 16.61
C SER A 344 18.86 -5.73 15.39
N ALA A 345 19.31 -6.72 14.62
CA ALA A 345 18.56 -7.27 13.49
C ALA A 345 17.33 -8.06 13.97
N ILE A 346 17.46 -8.80 15.07
CA ILE A 346 16.33 -9.54 15.67
C ILE A 346 15.24 -8.57 16.11
N MET A 347 15.60 -7.46 16.76
CA MET A 347 14.69 -6.45 17.32
C MET A 347 14.06 -5.54 16.24
N SER A 348 13.51 -6.16 15.20
CA SER A 348 12.83 -5.50 14.09
C SER A 348 11.44 -6.07 13.87
N LEU A 349 10.49 -5.19 13.49
CA LEU A 349 9.16 -5.58 13.05
C LEU A 349 9.07 -5.84 11.54
N SER A 350 10.14 -5.63 10.77
CA SER A 350 10.17 -5.96 9.33
C SER A 350 10.73 -7.35 9.04
N GLN A 351 11.34 -8.01 10.02
CA GLN A 351 12.05 -9.27 9.83
C GLN A 351 11.20 -10.50 10.17
N LEU A 352 11.34 -11.54 9.35
CA LEU A 352 10.84 -12.89 9.62
C LEU A 352 11.97 -13.78 10.16
N PHE A 353 11.61 -14.76 10.98
CA PHE A 353 12.54 -15.73 11.56
C PHE A 353 12.36 -17.10 10.91
N ASN A 354 13.42 -17.90 10.85
CA ASN A 354 13.30 -19.29 10.40
C ASN A 354 12.55 -20.12 11.45
N ASP A 355 11.51 -20.82 11.03
CA ASP A 355 10.82 -21.80 11.85
C ASP A 355 11.68 -23.06 11.94
N ALA A 356 12.05 -23.46 13.15
CA ALA A 356 12.83 -24.67 13.39
C ALA A 356 12.00 -25.97 13.37
N VAL A 357 10.67 -25.86 13.25
CA VAL A 357 9.72 -26.98 13.24
C VAL A 357 9.02 -27.10 11.87
N GLY A 358 9.00 -26.02 11.09
CA GLY A 358 8.37 -25.95 9.76
C GLY A 358 9.18 -26.59 8.61
N GLY A 359 8.50 -26.84 7.48
CA GLY A 359 9.12 -27.31 6.23
C GLY A 359 9.81 -26.19 5.43
N PRO A 360 10.63 -26.51 4.40
CA PRO A 360 11.45 -25.52 3.70
C PRO A 360 10.63 -24.44 2.98
N GLY A 361 11.24 -23.27 2.77
CA GLY A 361 10.63 -22.14 2.09
C GLY A 361 9.86 -21.21 3.02
N MET A 362 9.01 -20.35 2.47
CA MET A 362 8.30 -19.34 3.26
C MET A 362 7.22 -19.89 4.20
N SER A 363 6.89 -21.17 4.12
CA SER A 363 6.08 -21.89 5.12
C SER A 363 6.87 -22.21 6.39
N GLY A 364 8.20 -22.21 6.33
CA GLY A 364 9.10 -22.39 7.47
C GLY A 364 9.57 -21.07 8.06
N LYS A 365 8.67 -20.09 8.17
CA LYS A 365 8.95 -18.79 8.77
C LYS A 365 7.98 -18.48 9.90
N VAL A 366 8.48 -17.92 10.99
CA VAL A 366 7.69 -17.37 12.09
C VAL A 366 7.90 -15.87 12.23
N TYR A 367 6.98 -15.22 12.92
CA TYR A 367 7.00 -13.79 13.22
C TYR A 367 6.61 -13.56 14.69
N TRP A 368 6.65 -12.29 15.13
CA TRP A 368 6.26 -11.88 16.47
C TRP A 368 4.82 -12.31 16.82
N GLN A 369 4.70 -13.04 17.92
CA GLN A 369 3.50 -13.52 18.56
C GLN A 369 3.29 -12.79 19.89
N LEU A 370 2.04 -12.77 20.31
CA LEU A 370 1.63 -12.20 21.58
C LEU A 370 1.39 -13.31 22.57
N ASP A 371 1.55 -12.96 23.83
CA ASP A 371 1.17 -13.83 24.93
C ASP A 371 -0.35 -13.82 25.17
N ALA A 372 -1.07 -14.30 24.16
CA ALA A 372 -2.52 -14.43 24.16
C ALA A 372 -2.90 -15.60 23.24
N PRO A 373 -4.08 -16.23 23.42
CA PRO A 373 -4.51 -17.36 22.59
C PRO A 373 -4.46 -17.03 21.09
N ALA A 374 -3.59 -17.72 20.38
CA ALA A 374 -3.33 -17.50 18.95
C ALA A 374 -2.98 -16.04 18.59
N GLY A 375 -2.43 -15.27 19.52
CA GLY A 375 -2.12 -13.85 19.36
C GLY A 375 -0.92 -13.61 18.44
N ARG A 376 -1.04 -12.63 17.55
CA ARG A 376 -0.06 -12.25 16.53
C ARG A 376 0.10 -10.74 16.50
N VAL A 377 1.31 -10.29 16.18
CA VAL A 377 1.57 -8.90 15.77
C VAL A 377 1.32 -8.79 14.27
N ARG A 378 0.51 -7.82 13.84
CA ARG A 378 0.24 -7.60 12.41
C ARG A 378 0.20 -6.10 12.08
N PRO A 379 0.85 -5.63 10.99
CA PRO A 379 0.84 -4.23 10.57
C PRO A 379 -0.41 -3.89 9.77
N TYR A 380 -0.85 -2.63 9.85
CA TYR A 380 -2.01 -2.13 9.11
C TYR A 380 -1.78 -0.71 8.60
N TYR A 381 -2.37 -0.43 7.43
CA TYR A 381 -2.60 0.93 6.94
C TYR A 381 -3.77 1.56 7.69
N GLU A 382 -3.55 2.07 8.90
CA GLU A 382 -4.56 2.90 9.56
C GLU A 382 -4.81 4.19 8.81
N ASN A 383 -3.74 4.69 8.20
CA ASN A 383 -3.76 5.92 7.45
C ASN A 383 -4.50 5.83 6.10
N ALA A 384 -5.23 4.74 5.83
CA ALA A 384 -5.95 4.54 4.57
C ALA A 384 -7.21 3.70 4.75
N MET A 385 -7.74 3.56 5.97
CA MET A 385 -9.04 2.89 6.17
C MET A 385 -10.06 3.60 5.27
N LEU A 386 -10.56 2.89 4.26
CA LEU A 386 -11.50 3.43 3.26
C LEU A 386 -10.91 4.52 2.33
N SER A 387 -9.60 4.47 2.04
CA SER A 387 -9.03 5.27 0.95
C SER A 387 -9.89 5.09 -0.30
N ASN A 388 -10.32 6.20 -0.93
CA ASN A 388 -10.79 6.07 -2.30
C ASN A 388 -9.58 5.61 -3.14
N LYS A 389 -9.83 5.01 -4.31
CA LYS A 389 -8.88 4.19 -5.06
C LYS A 389 -7.44 4.77 -5.10
N TRP A 390 -7.27 6.10 -5.10
CA TRP A 390 -5.98 6.79 -5.22
C TRP A 390 -5.77 8.05 -4.34
N THR A 391 -6.70 8.44 -3.46
CA THR A 391 -6.55 9.61 -2.57
C THR A 391 -6.99 9.34 -1.13
N THR A 392 -6.29 9.98 -0.20
CA THR A 392 -6.48 9.83 1.24
C THR A 392 -6.90 11.17 1.83
N SER A 393 -8.16 11.59 1.63
CA SER A 393 -8.68 12.84 2.21
C SER A 393 -8.52 12.86 3.74
N GLY A 394 -7.45 13.47 4.24
CA GLY A 394 -7.13 13.62 5.66
C GLY A 394 -6.13 12.62 6.25
N VAL A 395 -5.50 11.78 5.43
CA VAL A 395 -4.68 10.67 5.94
C VAL A 395 -3.39 10.50 5.13
N THR A 396 -2.28 10.12 5.76
CA THR A 396 -0.98 10.10 5.06
C THR A 396 -0.87 8.95 4.06
N ASN A 397 -0.36 9.26 2.86
CA ASN A 397 0.01 8.26 1.85
C ASN A 397 1.37 7.62 2.12
N PHE A 398 2.10 8.06 3.15
CA PHE A 398 3.45 7.59 3.42
C PHE A 398 3.51 6.06 3.60
N GLY A 399 4.49 5.41 2.97
CA GLY A 399 4.71 3.96 3.08
C GLY A 399 3.66 3.10 2.37
N ARG A 400 2.88 3.68 1.45
CA ARG A 400 1.95 2.95 0.58
C ARG A 400 2.57 2.69 -0.79
N TRP A 401 2.36 1.48 -1.31
CA TRP A 401 2.77 1.07 -2.65
C TRP A 401 1.58 1.15 -3.63
N ASP A 402 1.59 2.15 -4.51
CA ASP A 402 0.65 2.28 -5.62
C ASP A 402 1.22 3.14 -6.76
N TYR A 403 0.69 3.03 -7.98
CA TYR A 403 1.31 3.73 -9.11
C TYR A 403 1.29 5.27 -9.01
N PRO A 404 0.23 5.95 -8.51
CA PRO A 404 0.25 7.41 -8.40
C PRO A 404 1.30 7.91 -7.40
N LEU A 405 1.56 7.16 -6.33
CA LEU A 405 2.66 7.47 -5.42
C LEU A 405 4.03 7.19 -6.03
N GLY A 406 4.14 6.21 -6.94
CA GLY A 406 5.36 6.00 -7.73
C GLY A 406 5.76 7.27 -8.50
N VAL A 407 4.84 7.86 -9.25
CA VAL A 407 5.14 9.12 -9.96
C VAL A 407 5.39 10.30 -9.02
N THR A 408 4.72 10.31 -7.86
CA THR A 408 4.92 11.36 -6.86
C THR A 408 6.31 11.30 -6.24
N MET A 409 6.78 10.10 -5.87
CA MET A 409 8.14 9.92 -5.37
C MET A 409 9.18 10.28 -6.44
N TYR A 410 8.92 9.95 -7.71
CA TYR A 410 9.79 10.38 -8.81
C TYR A 410 9.87 11.91 -8.91
N GLY A 411 8.74 12.62 -8.83
CA GLY A 411 8.71 14.08 -8.84
C GLY A 411 9.45 14.72 -7.66
N LEU A 412 9.29 14.16 -6.45
CA LEU A 412 10.02 14.63 -5.27
C LEU A 412 11.53 14.42 -5.39
N LEU A 413 11.98 13.26 -5.90
CA LEU A 413 13.41 12.99 -6.12
C LEU A 413 14.03 13.98 -7.11
N GLN A 414 13.37 14.20 -8.25
CA GLN A 414 13.86 15.13 -9.28
C GLN A 414 13.83 16.58 -8.80
N THR A 415 12.79 16.98 -8.08
CA THR A 415 12.69 18.33 -7.50
C THR A 415 13.73 18.53 -6.40
N GLY A 416 13.95 17.53 -5.55
CA GLY A 416 14.99 17.54 -4.52
C GLY A 416 16.38 17.76 -5.10
N ARG A 417 16.72 17.07 -6.20
CA ARG A 417 17.98 17.27 -6.92
C ARG A 417 18.08 18.65 -7.55
N LEU A 418 17.01 19.14 -8.18
CA LEU A 418 16.99 20.45 -8.84
C LEU A 418 17.16 21.62 -7.86
N LEU A 419 16.56 21.50 -6.67
CA LEU A 419 16.51 22.55 -5.64
C LEU A 419 17.56 22.37 -4.53
N ASP A 420 18.41 21.33 -4.62
CA ASP A 420 19.36 20.95 -3.56
C ASP A 420 18.71 20.74 -2.18
N ARG A 421 17.55 20.07 -2.18
CA ARG A 421 16.74 19.77 -0.99
C ARG A 421 16.86 18.31 -0.58
N SER A 422 17.89 18.01 0.21
CA SER A 422 18.18 16.65 0.70
C SER A 422 17.07 16.04 1.57
N ASP A 423 16.21 16.86 2.18
CA ASP A 423 15.05 16.41 2.94
C ASP A 423 13.95 15.81 2.05
N LEU A 424 13.73 16.33 0.84
CA LEU A 424 12.81 15.73 -0.14
C LEU A 424 13.31 14.33 -0.56
N ILE A 425 14.62 14.21 -0.80
CA ILE A 425 15.26 12.94 -1.17
C ILE A 425 15.14 11.93 -0.04
N ARG A 426 15.47 12.32 1.21
CA ARG A 426 15.33 11.46 2.39
C ARG A 426 13.89 11.01 2.62
N TYR A 427 12.93 11.91 2.44
CA TYR A 427 11.50 11.57 2.55
C TYR A 427 11.10 10.51 1.52
N SER A 428 11.47 10.69 0.25
CA SER A 428 11.16 9.73 -0.81
C SER A 428 11.79 8.36 -0.57
N ILE A 429 13.06 8.32 -0.15
CA ILE A 429 13.74 7.06 0.18
C ILE A 429 13.07 6.39 1.38
N ALA A 430 12.72 7.14 2.43
CA ALA A 430 12.05 6.60 3.60
C ALA A 430 10.65 6.04 3.27
N HIS A 431 9.90 6.72 2.40
CA HIS A 431 8.61 6.23 1.89
C HIS A 431 8.77 4.90 1.17
N ILE A 432 9.74 4.81 0.25
CA ILE A 432 10.00 3.59 -0.53
C ILE A 432 10.46 2.46 0.40
N ARG A 433 11.36 2.74 1.36
CA ARG A 433 11.84 1.77 2.34
C ARG A 433 10.75 1.21 3.23
N ALA A 434 9.82 2.03 3.68
CA ALA A 434 8.66 1.56 4.44
C ALA A 434 7.89 0.46 3.68
N CYS A 435 7.77 0.56 2.35
CA CYS A 435 7.18 -0.51 1.54
C CYS A 435 8.13 -1.71 1.39
N THR A 436 9.38 -1.47 0.96
CA THR A 436 10.30 -2.56 0.57
C THR A 436 10.77 -3.40 1.73
N ASP A 437 10.99 -2.81 2.91
CA ASP A 437 11.46 -3.53 4.10
C ASP A 437 10.40 -4.53 4.59
N MET A 438 9.12 -4.23 4.35
CA MET A 438 8.01 -5.13 4.68
C MET A 438 7.67 -6.11 3.56
N TYR A 439 8.39 -6.15 2.43
CA TYR A 439 7.99 -6.96 1.28
C TYR A 439 7.97 -8.47 1.59
N GLU A 440 9.04 -9.01 2.17
CA GLU A 440 9.10 -10.43 2.55
C GLU A 440 8.06 -10.78 3.62
N TYR A 441 7.87 -9.89 4.61
CA TYR A 441 6.78 -10.02 5.58
C TYR A 441 5.43 -10.10 4.86
N SER A 442 5.16 -9.20 3.92
CA SER A 442 3.86 -9.10 3.24
C SER A 442 3.56 -10.35 2.39
N LEU A 443 4.59 -10.94 1.78
CA LEU A 443 4.47 -12.24 1.10
C LEU A 443 4.09 -13.36 2.08
N TRP A 444 4.69 -13.37 3.27
CA TRP A 444 4.38 -14.32 4.34
C TRP A 444 2.99 -14.09 4.93
N ASP A 445 2.64 -12.85 5.24
CA ASP A 445 1.35 -12.43 5.77
C ASP A 445 0.19 -12.89 4.86
N ARG A 446 0.34 -12.72 3.53
CA ARG A 446 -0.64 -13.27 2.58
C ARG A 446 -0.83 -14.78 2.72
N ARG A 447 0.25 -15.55 2.84
CA ARG A 447 0.13 -17.01 2.96
C ARG A 447 -0.47 -17.43 4.29
N GLU A 448 -0.09 -16.74 5.35
CA GLU A 448 -0.47 -17.07 6.72
C GLU A 448 -1.91 -16.67 7.05
N TYR A 449 -2.40 -15.56 6.50
CA TYR A 449 -3.72 -14.99 6.80
C TYR A 449 -4.63 -14.84 5.57
N GLY A 450 -4.21 -15.38 4.43
CA GLY A 450 -4.92 -15.42 3.15
C GLY A 450 -4.83 -14.15 2.30
N PHE A 451 -4.69 -12.98 2.93
CA PHE A 451 -4.54 -11.69 2.26
C PHE A 451 -3.54 -10.79 2.99
N PRO A 452 -2.66 -10.05 2.29
CA PRO A 452 -1.67 -9.20 2.96
C PRO A 452 -2.30 -7.93 3.53
N ALA A 453 -1.96 -7.58 4.77
CA ALA A 453 -2.44 -6.36 5.43
C ALA A 453 -1.74 -5.08 4.94
N VAL A 454 -0.53 -5.21 4.41
CA VAL A 454 0.23 -4.13 3.76
C VAL A 454 0.81 -4.59 2.41
N ASN A 455 1.22 -3.65 1.55
CA ASN A 455 1.80 -3.96 0.22
C ASN A 455 0.92 -4.84 -0.69
N GLN A 456 -0.40 -4.69 -0.64
CA GLN A 456 -1.34 -5.54 -1.40
C GLN A 456 -0.99 -5.62 -2.89
N GLN A 457 -0.72 -4.48 -3.53
CA GLN A 457 -0.42 -4.42 -4.96
C GLN A 457 0.92 -5.08 -5.30
N LEU A 458 1.98 -4.78 -4.53
CA LEU A 458 3.31 -5.36 -4.74
C LEU A 458 3.30 -6.89 -4.55
N VAL A 459 2.55 -7.40 -3.58
CA VAL A 459 2.46 -8.84 -3.31
C VAL A 459 1.54 -9.55 -4.32
N LEU A 460 0.48 -8.89 -4.77
CA LEU A 460 -0.55 -9.46 -5.65
C LEU A 460 -0.44 -8.91 -7.08
N MET A 461 0.78 -8.86 -7.63
CA MET A 461 1.05 -8.47 -9.02
C MET A 461 0.23 -9.33 -9.99
N LYS A 462 -0.76 -8.69 -10.64
CA LYS A 462 -1.55 -9.26 -11.75
C LYS A 462 -1.55 -8.38 -13.00
N MET A 463 -1.15 -7.11 -12.86
CA MET A 463 -1.11 -6.15 -13.96
C MET A 463 0.01 -5.13 -13.74
N LEU A 464 0.36 -4.39 -14.79
CA LEU A 464 1.45 -3.42 -14.79
C LEU A 464 1.28 -2.31 -13.72
N ASP A 465 0.06 -1.83 -13.50
CA ASP A 465 -0.29 -0.82 -12.49
C ASP A 465 0.17 -1.23 -11.06
N ASN A 466 0.29 -2.53 -10.79
CA ASN A 466 0.66 -3.02 -9.46
C ASN A 466 2.15 -2.82 -9.12
N CYS A 467 3.01 -2.60 -10.10
CA CYS A 467 4.45 -2.61 -9.87
C CYS A 467 5.26 -1.62 -10.71
N GLY A 468 4.78 -1.23 -11.90
CA GLY A 468 5.48 -0.39 -12.87
C GLY A 468 6.04 0.91 -12.36
N SER A 469 5.14 1.88 -12.17
CA SER A 469 5.51 3.24 -11.78
C SER A 469 6.31 3.28 -10.47
N PHE A 470 5.85 2.55 -9.44
CA PHE A 470 6.52 2.56 -8.15
C PHE A 470 7.86 1.83 -8.20
N GLY A 471 7.96 0.69 -8.90
CA GLY A 471 9.24 0.01 -9.15
C GLY A 471 10.23 0.91 -9.90
N SER A 472 9.74 1.71 -10.85
CA SER A 472 10.54 2.71 -11.55
C SER A 472 11.07 3.78 -10.58
N ALA A 473 10.22 4.33 -9.72
CA ALA A 473 10.65 5.32 -8.71
C ALA A 473 11.60 4.73 -7.65
N MET A 474 11.41 3.46 -7.28
CA MET A 474 12.34 2.72 -6.41
C MET A 474 13.73 2.62 -7.05
N LEU A 475 13.81 2.30 -8.33
CA LEU A 475 15.10 2.27 -9.06
C LEU A 475 15.69 3.66 -9.27
N GLU A 476 14.87 4.70 -9.38
CA GLU A 476 15.34 6.08 -9.38
C GLU A 476 15.99 6.48 -8.04
N ALA A 477 15.41 6.02 -6.92
CA ALA A 477 15.93 6.25 -5.58
C ALA A 477 17.20 5.42 -5.30
N TYR A 478 17.38 4.27 -5.96
CA TYR A 478 18.55 3.42 -5.81
C TYR A 478 19.87 4.19 -6.07
N ALA A 479 19.87 5.16 -6.99
CA ALA A 479 21.03 6.00 -7.27
C ALA A 479 21.51 6.85 -6.06
N GLU A 480 20.66 7.01 -5.04
CA GLU A 480 20.96 7.80 -3.84
C GLU A 480 21.38 6.93 -2.65
N CYS A 481 20.97 5.66 -2.61
CA CYS A 481 21.07 4.84 -1.40
C CYS A 481 21.64 3.43 -1.60
N GLU A 482 21.76 2.97 -2.85
CA GLU A 482 22.32 1.65 -3.23
C GLU A 482 21.72 0.48 -2.43
N ASP A 483 20.43 0.55 -2.12
CA ASP A 483 19.78 -0.43 -1.24
C ASP A 483 19.61 -1.78 -1.97
N PRO A 484 20.24 -2.88 -1.51
CA PRO A 484 20.19 -4.17 -2.20
C PRO A 484 18.78 -4.76 -2.25
N ASN A 485 17.89 -4.40 -1.31
CA ASN A 485 16.50 -4.86 -1.33
C ASN A 485 15.76 -4.35 -2.57
N PHE A 486 16.13 -3.16 -3.08
CA PHE A 486 15.49 -2.57 -4.26
C PHE A 486 15.80 -3.40 -5.50
N VAL A 487 17.05 -3.86 -5.65
CA VAL A 487 17.46 -4.72 -6.77
C VAL A 487 16.77 -6.08 -6.69
N ALA A 488 16.67 -6.67 -5.50
CA ALA A 488 15.97 -7.94 -5.30
C ALA A 488 14.49 -7.86 -5.70
N ILE A 489 13.79 -6.80 -5.29
CA ILE A 489 12.39 -6.56 -5.68
C ILE A 489 12.29 -6.26 -7.17
N ALA A 490 13.19 -5.46 -7.74
CA ALA A 490 13.19 -5.14 -9.16
C ALA A 490 13.37 -6.39 -10.03
N ASN A 491 14.21 -7.34 -9.62
CA ASN A 491 14.32 -8.63 -10.31
C ASN A 491 12.98 -9.39 -10.35
N LYS A 492 12.17 -9.31 -9.28
CA LYS A 492 10.82 -9.92 -9.24
C LYS A 492 9.83 -9.20 -10.16
N ILE A 493 9.90 -7.87 -10.21
CA ILE A 493 9.07 -7.04 -11.10
C ILE A 493 9.44 -7.30 -12.57
N ALA A 494 10.73 -7.31 -12.90
CA ALA A 494 11.21 -7.60 -14.25
C ALA A 494 10.83 -9.02 -14.70
N ASP A 495 10.97 -10.01 -13.82
CA ASP A 495 10.53 -11.38 -14.11
C ASP A 495 9.02 -11.46 -14.36
N PHE A 496 8.20 -10.73 -13.60
CA PHE A 496 6.78 -10.61 -13.86
C PHE A 496 6.51 -9.98 -15.23
N MET A 497 7.01 -8.77 -15.50
CA MET A 497 6.73 -8.04 -16.74
C MET A 497 7.24 -8.75 -17.99
N ILE A 498 8.47 -9.27 -17.97
CA ILE A 498 9.12 -9.79 -19.18
C ILE A 498 8.65 -11.21 -19.48
N LYS A 499 8.45 -12.05 -18.45
CA LYS A 499 8.24 -13.51 -18.64
C LYS A 499 6.84 -14.00 -18.34
N ARG A 500 6.10 -13.34 -17.44
CA ARG A 500 4.83 -13.87 -16.90
C ARG A 500 3.61 -13.06 -17.32
N LEU A 501 3.75 -11.76 -17.51
CA LEU A 501 2.69 -10.89 -17.97
C LEU A 501 2.17 -11.36 -19.33
N GLU A 502 0.85 -11.29 -19.49
CA GLU A 502 0.15 -11.78 -20.66
C GLU A 502 0.48 -10.93 -21.90
N ARG A 503 0.58 -11.60 -23.05
CA ARG A 503 0.94 -10.98 -24.34
C ARG A 503 -0.01 -11.39 -25.45
N LYS A 504 -0.24 -10.48 -26.39
CA LYS A 504 -0.82 -10.83 -27.70
C LYS A 504 0.18 -11.64 -28.52
N LYS A 505 -0.29 -12.22 -29.63
CA LYS A 505 0.55 -13.06 -30.51
C LYS A 505 1.75 -12.32 -31.10
N ASP A 506 1.67 -11.00 -31.26
CA ASP A 506 2.75 -10.14 -31.74
C ASP A 506 3.65 -9.61 -30.61
N GLY A 507 3.46 -10.09 -29.37
CA GLY A 507 4.29 -9.74 -28.21
C GLY A 507 3.80 -8.53 -27.40
N ALA A 508 2.73 -7.86 -27.84
CA ALA A 508 2.23 -6.66 -27.17
C ALA A 508 1.64 -6.99 -25.80
N PHE A 509 1.97 -6.17 -24.80
CA PHE A 509 1.34 -6.29 -23.48
C PHE A 509 -0.15 -6.00 -23.57
N PHE A 510 -0.94 -6.76 -22.80
CA PHE A 510 -2.37 -6.52 -22.65
C PHE A 510 -2.85 -7.01 -21.29
N ARG A 511 -4.06 -6.62 -20.92
CA ARG A 511 -4.72 -6.96 -19.66
C ARG A 511 -5.64 -8.15 -19.90
N GLU A 512 -5.28 -9.34 -19.40
CA GLU A 512 -6.23 -10.48 -19.42
C GLU A 512 -7.36 -10.22 -18.42
N CYS A 513 -7.05 -9.99 -17.14
CA CYS A 513 -7.95 -9.50 -16.07
C CYS A 513 -9.38 -10.10 -16.13
N ARG A 514 -9.50 -11.44 -16.18
CA ARG A 514 -10.80 -12.13 -16.34
C ARG A 514 -11.82 -11.70 -15.28
N GLY A 515 -13.01 -11.33 -15.73
CA GLY A 515 -14.11 -10.90 -14.85
C GLY A 515 -14.03 -9.45 -14.37
N ASP A 516 -12.95 -8.72 -14.70
CA ASP A 516 -12.84 -7.29 -14.45
C ASP A 516 -13.30 -6.47 -15.66
N TYR A 517 -13.65 -5.20 -15.45
CA TYR A 517 -14.04 -4.31 -16.55
C TYR A 517 -12.92 -4.18 -17.60
N SER A 518 -11.65 -4.26 -17.20
CA SER A 518 -10.48 -4.19 -18.08
C SER A 518 -10.14 -5.52 -18.77
N GLU A 519 -11.00 -6.54 -18.70
CA GLU A 519 -10.77 -7.83 -19.33
C GLU A 519 -10.51 -7.71 -20.84
N ASN A 520 -9.41 -8.32 -21.28
CA ASN A 520 -8.96 -8.43 -22.66
C ASN A 520 -8.81 -7.07 -23.37
N THR A 521 -8.09 -6.14 -22.75
CA THR A 521 -7.87 -4.77 -23.27
C THR A 521 -6.39 -4.36 -23.26
N MET A 522 -6.00 -3.37 -24.07
CA MET A 522 -4.70 -2.69 -24.04
C MET A 522 -4.92 -1.20 -23.82
N TRP A 523 -4.16 -0.60 -22.89
CA TRP A 523 -4.36 0.79 -22.46
C TRP A 523 -3.11 1.61 -22.72
N ALA A 524 -3.23 2.82 -23.28
CA ALA A 524 -2.09 3.71 -23.50
C ALA A 524 -1.21 3.90 -22.25
N ASP A 525 -1.84 3.92 -21.07
CA ASP A 525 -1.24 3.99 -19.74
C ASP A 525 -0.21 2.87 -19.47
N ASP A 526 -0.40 1.67 -20.03
CA ASP A 526 0.49 0.52 -19.82
C ASP A 526 1.93 0.80 -20.31
N LEU A 527 2.13 1.77 -21.21
CA LEU A 527 3.47 2.24 -21.60
C LEU A 527 4.19 2.91 -20.42
N TYR A 528 3.49 3.70 -19.60
CA TYR A 528 4.05 4.28 -18.37
C TYR A 528 4.20 3.25 -17.27
N MET A 529 3.28 2.30 -17.17
CA MET A 529 3.34 1.24 -16.17
C MET A 529 4.39 0.16 -16.49
N SER A 530 5.14 0.27 -17.59
CA SER A 530 6.16 -0.72 -17.96
C SER A 530 7.50 -0.08 -18.34
N THR A 531 7.50 0.81 -19.34
CA THR A 531 8.74 1.23 -20.02
C THR A 531 9.70 2.08 -19.16
N PRO A 532 9.25 2.99 -18.26
CA PRO A 532 10.15 3.69 -17.35
C PRO A 532 10.80 2.79 -16.30
N PHE A 533 10.12 1.70 -15.90
CA PHE A 533 10.72 0.68 -15.04
C PHE A 533 11.79 -0.10 -15.81
N LEU A 534 11.44 -0.62 -16.99
CA LEU A 534 12.32 -1.42 -17.82
C LEU A 534 13.61 -0.67 -18.20
N ARG A 535 13.52 0.63 -18.54
CA ARG A 535 14.70 1.45 -18.87
C ARG A 535 15.63 1.65 -17.68
N ARG A 536 15.09 1.85 -16.48
CA ARG A 536 15.90 1.99 -15.25
C ARG A 536 16.50 0.66 -14.82
N TYR A 537 15.72 -0.42 -14.94
CA TYR A 537 16.19 -1.77 -14.66
C TYR A 537 17.34 -2.16 -15.59
N ALA A 538 17.24 -1.85 -16.88
CA ALA A 538 18.33 -2.03 -17.85
C ALA A 538 19.57 -1.22 -17.46
N GLY A 539 19.42 0.04 -17.06
CA GLY A 539 20.54 0.89 -16.63
C GLY A 539 21.30 0.34 -15.41
N ILE A 540 20.58 -0.23 -14.43
CA ILE A 540 21.19 -0.78 -13.20
C ILE A 540 21.78 -2.17 -13.41
N THR A 541 21.12 -3.03 -14.21
CA THR A 541 21.52 -4.44 -14.37
C THR A 541 22.34 -4.72 -15.63
N GLY A 542 22.42 -3.78 -16.56
CA GLY A 542 22.99 -3.98 -17.89
C GLY A 542 22.11 -4.82 -18.84
N SER A 543 20.84 -5.05 -18.50
CA SER A 543 19.93 -5.89 -19.29
C SER A 543 19.47 -5.19 -20.58
N GLN A 544 20.16 -5.45 -21.69
CA GLN A 544 19.77 -4.93 -23.01
C GLN A 544 18.37 -5.39 -23.42
N GLY A 545 18.02 -6.66 -23.17
CA GLY A 545 16.69 -7.18 -23.48
C GLY A 545 15.54 -6.43 -22.79
N ALA A 546 15.76 -5.87 -21.59
CA ALA A 546 14.75 -5.04 -20.94
C ALA A 546 14.56 -3.68 -21.66
N LEU A 547 15.65 -3.10 -22.17
CA LEU A 547 15.60 -1.85 -22.94
C LEU A 547 14.98 -2.08 -24.34
N ASP A 548 15.34 -3.20 -25.00
CA ASP A 548 14.76 -3.62 -26.27
C ASP A 548 13.24 -3.83 -26.14
N GLU A 549 12.81 -4.49 -25.06
CA GLU A 549 11.38 -4.68 -24.75
C GLU A 549 10.69 -3.33 -24.57
N ALA A 550 11.27 -2.40 -23.81
CA ALA A 550 10.71 -1.07 -23.61
C ALA A 550 10.51 -0.33 -24.94
N ALA A 551 11.50 -0.39 -25.85
CA ALA A 551 11.42 0.22 -27.17
C ALA A 551 10.35 -0.45 -28.06
N GLN A 552 10.30 -1.79 -28.06
CA GLN A 552 9.38 -2.56 -28.89
C GLN A 552 7.92 -2.32 -28.52
N GLN A 553 7.59 -2.18 -27.23
CA GLN A 553 6.21 -1.94 -26.79
C GLN A 553 5.63 -0.64 -27.35
N PHE A 554 6.41 0.43 -27.54
CA PHE A 554 5.90 1.65 -28.19
C PHE A 554 5.43 1.41 -29.63
N LEU A 555 6.20 0.66 -30.41
CA LEU A 555 5.85 0.35 -31.81
C LEU A 555 4.60 -0.54 -31.89
N LEU A 556 4.50 -1.51 -30.97
CA LEU A 556 3.33 -2.37 -30.87
C LEU A 556 2.08 -1.57 -30.45
N PHE A 557 2.18 -0.70 -29.45
CA PHE A 557 1.06 0.12 -29.00
C PHE A 557 0.64 1.14 -30.06
N LYS A 558 1.59 1.72 -30.79
CA LYS A 558 1.32 2.60 -31.94
C LYS A 558 0.42 1.89 -32.97
N LYS A 559 0.72 0.63 -33.30
CA LYS A 559 -0.09 -0.18 -34.24
C LYS A 559 -1.56 -0.32 -33.82
N TYR A 560 -1.86 -0.42 -32.52
CA TYR A 560 -3.22 -0.62 -32.03
C TYR A 560 -3.97 0.69 -31.73
N LEU A 561 -3.27 1.70 -31.20
CA LEU A 561 -3.91 2.86 -30.56
C LEU A 561 -3.72 4.16 -31.33
N PHE A 562 -2.73 4.27 -32.21
CA PHE A 562 -2.43 5.54 -32.88
C PHE A 562 -3.53 5.93 -33.87
N MET A 563 -3.92 7.21 -33.82
CA MET A 563 -4.90 7.84 -34.68
C MET A 563 -4.15 8.71 -35.70
N PRO A 564 -3.86 8.19 -36.91
CA PRO A 564 -2.88 8.80 -37.81
C PRO A 564 -3.30 10.17 -38.36
N GLU A 565 -4.60 10.42 -38.53
CA GLU A 565 -5.10 11.70 -39.04
C GLU A 565 -4.88 12.85 -38.05
N GLN A 566 -5.07 12.58 -36.75
CA GLN A 566 -4.89 13.56 -35.69
C GLN A 566 -3.48 13.53 -35.07
N LYS A 567 -2.71 12.46 -35.32
CA LYS A 567 -1.40 12.17 -34.72
C LYS A 567 -1.42 12.14 -33.19
N ILE A 568 -2.46 11.52 -32.63
CA ILE A 568 -2.64 11.30 -31.18
C ILE A 568 -3.02 9.83 -30.94
N MET A 569 -3.19 9.43 -29.69
CA MET A 569 -3.53 8.06 -29.29
C MET A 569 -4.99 7.96 -28.85
N SER A 570 -5.65 6.88 -29.26
CA SER A 570 -6.85 6.38 -28.58
C SER A 570 -6.45 5.85 -27.19
N HIS A 571 -7.34 5.99 -26.20
CA HIS A 571 -7.05 5.53 -24.83
C HIS A 571 -6.88 4.01 -24.74
N VAL A 572 -7.88 3.26 -25.22
CA VAL A 572 -7.94 1.79 -25.08
C VAL A 572 -8.20 1.12 -26.43
N PHE A 573 -7.58 -0.05 -26.62
CA PHE A 573 -7.96 -1.06 -27.61
C PHE A 573 -8.64 -2.22 -26.90
N ASP A 574 -9.88 -2.52 -27.31
CA ASP A 574 -10.65 -3.61 -26.75
C ASP A 574 -10.62 -4.81 -27.70
N PHE A 575 -9.94 -5.88 -27.28
CA PHE A 575 -9.79 -7.08 -28.09
C PHE A 575 -11.05 -7.94 -28.11
N LYS A 576 -12.06 -7.66 -27.28
CA LYS A 576 -13.38 -8.31 -27.37
C LYS A 576 -14.13 -7.86 -28.62
N TYR A 577 -13.92 -6.60 -29.02
CA TYR A 577 -14.55 -5.98 -30.19
C TYR A 577 -13.58 -5.73 -31.36
N GLU A 578 -12.32 -6.13 -31.18
CA GLU A 578 -11.20 -5.94 -32.10
C GLU A 578 -11.10 -4.50 -32.63
N ARG A 579 -11.22 -3.50 -31.73
CA ARG A 579 -11.17 -2.09 -32.11
C ARG A 579 -10.66 -1.19 -31.00
N ALA A 580 -10.05 -0.08 -31.43
CA ALA A 580 -9.79 1.06 -30.56
C ALA A 580 -11.11 1.73 -30.14
N THR A 581 -11.12 2.30 -28.94
CA THR A 581 -12.24 3.13 -28.44
C THR A 581 -12.41 4.40 -29.27
N GLY A 582 -11.32 4.90 -29.88
CA GLY A 582 -11.33 6.12 -30.67
C GLY A 582 -11.44 7.40 -29.84
N VAL A 583 -11.37 7.30 -28.51
CA VAL A 583 -11.45 8.44 -27.60
C VAL A 583 -10.04 8.83 -27.15
N PRO A 584 -9.51 10.00 -27.55
CA PRO A 584 -8.17 10.44 -27.19
C PRO A 584 -8.16 11.11 -25.80
N TRP A 585 -8.23 10.28 -24.77
CA TRP A 585 -8.15 10.75 -23.39
C TRP A 585 -6.78 11.39 -23.10
N GLY A 586 -6.81 12.59 -22.51
CA GLY A 586 -5.63 13.43 -22.30
C GLY A 586 -4.54 12.75 -21.49
N ARG A 587 -4.85 12.18 -20.31
CA ARG A 587 -3.82 11.56 -19.47
C ARG A 587 -3.20 10.30 -20.09
N GLY A 588 -3.99 9.44 -20.76
CA GLY A 588 -3.43 8.28 -21.48
C GLY A 588 -2.43 8.69 -22.58
N ASN A 589 -2.71 9.79 -23.28
CA ASN A 589 -1.79 10.40 -24.25
C ASN A 589 -0.55 11.00 -23.57
N GLY A 590 -0.73 11.69 -22.45
CA GLY A 590 0.35 12.20 -21.61
C GLY A 590 1.30 11.10 -21.17
N TRP A 591 0.78 9.97 -20.67
CA TRP A 591 1.58 8.81 -20.27
C TRP A 591 2.39 8.23 -21.42
N THR A 592 1.82 8.18 -22.62
CA THR A 592 2.51 7.71 -23.81
C THR A 592 3.76 8.54 -24.10
N ILE A 593 3.60 9.87 -24.23
CA ILE A 593 4.73 10.72 -24.63
C ILE A 593 5.73 10.97 -23.50
N PHE A 594 5.24 11.05 -22.26
CA PHE A 594 6.08 11.10 -21.07
C PHE A 594 7.03 9.90 -21.05
N SER A 595 6.50 8.70 -21.22
CA SER A 595 7.28 7.46 -21.15
C SER A 595 8.20 7.29 -22.34
N LEU A 596 7.76 7.71 -23.54
CA LEU A 596 8.60 7.70 -24.74
C LEU A 596 9.83 8.59 -24.55
N SER A 597 9.67 9.76 -23.90
CA SER A 597 10.79 10.64 -23.56
C SER A 597 11.77 10.01 -22.56
N GLU A 598 11.29 9.21 -21.59
CA GLU A 598 12.13 8.50 -20.62
C GLU A 598 12.98 7.40 -21.27
N VAL A 599 12.43 6.70 -22.26
CA VAL A 599 13.17 5.67 -23.01
C VAL A 599 14.16 6.31 -23.99
N LEU A 600 13.74 7.32 -24.76
CA LEU A 600 14.60 8.00 -25.75
C LEU A 600 15.85 8.64 -25.13
N GLU A 601 15.78 9.08 -23.87
CA GLU A 601 16.94 9.61 -23.14
C GLU A 601 18.09 8.63 -22.99
N VAL A 602 17.79 7.34 -22.82
CA VAL A 602 18.80 6.31 -22.54
C VAL A 602 18.98 5.33 -23.70
N LEU A 603 18.12 5.40 -24.72
CA LEU A 603 18.20 4.51 -25.89
C LEU A 603 19.45 4.85 -26.73
N PRO A 604 20.36 3.89 -26.96
CA PRO A 604 21.59 4.14 -27.71
C PRO A 604 21.33 4.71 -29.11
N PRO A 605 22.15 5.67 -29.60
CA PRO A 605 22.01 6.24 -30.95
C PRO A 605 21.88 5.21 -32.07
N GLU A 606 22.59 4.09 -31.95
CA GLU A 606 22.66 2.96 -32.87
C GLU A 606 21.55 1.91 -32.70
N HIS A 607 20.69 2.04 -31.68
CA HIS A 607 19.62 1.09 -31.45
C HIS A 607 18.63 1.07 -32.65
N PRO A 608 18.26 -0.11 -33.18
CA PRO A 608 17.52 -0.23 -34.44
C PRO A 608 16.16 0.48 -34.43
N SER A 609 15.45 0.46 -33.29
CA SER A 609 14.14 1.13 -33.16
C SER A 609 14.21 2.64 -32.94
N ARG A 610 15.40 3.21 -32.65
CA ARG A 610 15.51 4.63 -32.25
C ARG A 610 15.03 5.61 -33.32
N PRO A 611 15.34 5.44 -34.62
CA PRO A 611 14.81 6.33 -35.66
C PRO A 611 13.28 6.35 -35.72
N GLU A 612 12.64 5.19 -35.63
CA GLU A 612 11.18 5.08 -35.68
C GLU A 612 10.53 5.67 -34.42
N LEU A 613 11.14 5.50 -33.25
CA LEU A 613 10.68 6.09 -32.00
C LEU A 613 10.83 7.62 -31.98
N LEU A 614 11.91 8.17 -32.54
CA LEU A 614 12.06 9.61 -32.73
C LEU A 614 11.01 10.17 -33.69
N ALA A 615 10.74 9.47 -34.80
CA ALA A 615 9.68 9.85 -35.72
C ALA A 615 8.31 9.85 -35.01
N PHE A 616 8.02 8.80 -34.25
CA PHE A 616 6.78 8.71 -33.47
C PHE A 616 6.67 9.82 -32.41
N PHE A 617 7.76 10.16 -31.73
CA PHE A 617 7.80 11.27 -30.79
C PHE A 617 7.47 12.61 -31.48
N ASN A 618 8.04 12.88 -32.66
CA ASN A 618 7.73 14.08 -33.43
C ASN A 618 6.26 14.10 -33.89
N GLU A 619 5.72 12.97 -34.38
CA GLU A 619 4.30 12.88 -34.78
C GLU A 619 3.36 13.21 -33.63
N LEU A 620 3.60 12.64 -32.45
CA LEU A 620 2.81 12.94 -31.25
C LEU A 620 2.93 14.41 -30.85
N CYS A 621 4.14 14.98 -30.88
CA CYS A 621 4.34 16.39 -30.57
C CYS A 621 3.55 17.30 -31.52
N GLU A 622 3.57 17.00 -32.82
CA GLU A 622 2.80 17.74 -33.83
C GLU A 622 1.28 17.65 -33.61
N GLY A 623 0.78 16.49 -33.19
CA GLY A 623 -0.64 16.31 -32.85
C GLY A 623 -1.03 17.12 -31.62
N TYR A 624 -0.25 17.00 -30.55
CA TYR A 624 -0.55 17.67 -29.29
C TYR A 624 -0.45 19.19 -29.37
N VAL A 625 0.58 19.75 -30.03
CA VAL A 625 0.74 21.21 -30.09
C VAL A 625 -0.43 21.90 -30.80
N LYS A 626 -1.10 21.24 -31.76
CA LYS A 626 -2.29 21.76 -32.46
C LYS A 626 -3.54 21.82 -31.59
N LEU A 627 -3.55 21.08 -30.47
CA LEU A 627 -4.69 20.94 -29.56
C LEU A 627 -4.51 21.72 -28.26
N GLN A 628 -3.45 22.54 -28.15
CA GLN A 628 -3.24 23.39 -26.97
C GLN A 628 -4.29 24.49 -26.89
N GLY A 629 -4.98 24.60 -25.75
CA GLY A 629 -5.95 25.65 -25.50
C GLY A 629 -5.34 27.05 -25.39
N GLU A 630 -6.19 28.07 -25.43
CA GLU A 630 -5.78 29.48 -25.38
C GLU A 630 -5.03 29.85 -24.11
N ASN A 631 -5.44 29.30 -22.96
CA ASN A 631 -4.79 29.49 -21.67
C ASN A 631 -3.60 28.54 -21.41
N GLY A 632 -3.19 27.76 -22.41
CA GLY A 632 -2.05 26.85 -22.34
C GLY A 632 -2.35 25.43 -21.89
N LEU A 633 -3.57 25.15 -21.40
CA LEU A 633 -3.99 23.81 -20.97
C LEU A 633 -4.58 22.99 -22.13
N TRP A 634 -4.56 21.66 -21.99
CA TRP A 634 -5.22 20.72 -22.89
C TRP A 634 -6.52 20.20 -22.30
N HIS A 635 -7.41 19.74 -23.18
CA HIS A 635 -8.70 19.19 -22.80
C HIS A 635 -8.61 17.71 -22.37
N GLN A 636 -9.49 17.31 -21.45
CA GLN A 636 -9.64 15.94 -20.96
C GLN A 636 -9.85 14.93 -22.10
N VAL A 637 -10.62 15.32 -23.12
CA VAL A 637 -10.68 14.63 -24.41
C VAL A 637 -10.02 15.57 -25.41
N LEU A 638 -8.86 15.20 -25.94
CA LEU A 638 -7.94 16.16 -26.58
C LEU A 638 -8.53 16.86 -27.81
N ASN A 639 -9.40 16.18 -28.54
CA ASN A 639 -10.02 16.67 -29.77
C ASN A 639 -11.45 17.21 -29.56
N ASP A 640 -11.85 17.44 -28.32
CA ASP A 640 -13.17 17.97 -27.96
C ASP A 640 -13.01 19.18 -27.04
N SER A 641 -13.28 20.38 -27.56
CA SER A 641 -13.18 21.63 -26.81
C SER A 641 -14.24 21.79 -25.72
N ASP A 642 -15.32 21.01 -25.75
CA ASP A 642 -16.37 21.03 -24.72
C ASP A 642 -15.95 20.23 -23.48
N ALA A 643 -14.95 19.34 -23.60
CA ALA A 643 -14.36 18.67 -22.45
C ALA A 643 -13.64 19.68 -21.55
N TYR A 644 -13.64 19.46 -20.24
CA TYR A 644 -12.91 20.35 -19.33
C TYR A 644 -11.39 20.26 -19.54
N GLN A 645 -10.64 21.28 -19.15
CA GLN A 645 -9.19 21.32 -19.35
C GLN A 645 -8.43 20.57 -18.26
N GLU A 646 -7.69 19.52 -18.57
CA GLU A 646 -7.11 18.63 -17.57
C GLU A 646 -5.63 18.94 -17.29
N ALA A 647 -5.29 19.00 -16.00
CA ALA A 647 -4.01 19.53 -15.55
C ALA A 647 -2.88 18.50 -15.69
N SER A 648 -3.13 17.21 -15.41
CA SER A 648 -2.07 16.19 -15.45
C SER A 648 -1.56 15.91 -16.86
N CYS A 649 -2.44 15.85 -17.88
CA CYS A 649 -2.05 15.69 -19.28
C CYS A 649 -1.24 16.90 -19.77
N THR A 650 -1.69 18.11 -19.43
CA THR A 650 -0.98 19.36 -19.76
C THR A 650 0.45 19.34 -19.23
N ALA A 651 0.63 18.94 -17.98
CA ALA A 651 1.94 18.86 -17.34
C ALA A 651 2.85 17.81 -18.02
N MET A 652 2.32 16.65 -18.41
CA MET A 652 3.09 15.65 -19.17
C MET A 652 3.50 16.12 -20.56
N PHE A 653 2.65 16.89 -21.26
CA PHE A 653 3.01 17.49 -22.54
C PHE A 653 4.11 18.55 -22.37
N ALA A 654 4.00 19.42 -21.36
CA ALA A 654 5.04 20.39 -21.03
C ALA A 654 6.39 19.71 -20.74
N PHE A 655 6.37 18.65 -19.94
CA PHE A 655 7.54 17.82 -19.63
C PHE A 655 8.18 17.25 -20.90
N ALA A 656 7.39 16.59 -21.75
CA ALA A 656 7.90 15.94 -22.95
C ALA A 656 8.44 16.97 -23.97
N PHE A 657 7.75 18.09 -24.19
CA PHE A 657 8.21 19.15 -25.07
C PHE A 657 9.54 19.76 -24.61
N ALA A 658 9.65 20.06 -23.30
CA ALA A 658 10.89 20.58 -22.74
C ALA A 658 12.08 19.64 -22.95
N ARG A 659 11.87 18.33 -22.75
CA ARG A 659 12.89 17.31 -23.03
C ARG A 659 13.23 17.20 -24.51
N GLY A 660 12.21 17.13 -25.37
CA GLY A 660 12.39 17.02 -26.82
C GLY A 660 13.26 18.15 -27.39
N VAL A 661 13.09 19.38 -26.88
CA VAL A 661 13.95 20.52 -27.23
C VAL A 661 15.35 20.33 -26.67
N ARG A 662 15.49 20.15 -25.34
CA ARG A 662 16.80 20.07 -24.66
C ARG A 662 17.70 18.94 -25.17
N PHE A 663 17.11 17.84 -25.61
CA PHE A 663 17.84 16.67 -26.13
C PHE A 663 17.95 16.66 -27.66
N GLY A 664 17.43 17.68 -28.36
CA GLY A 664 17.56 17.83 -29.81
C GLY A 664 16.80 16.76 -30.61
N TRP A 665 15.65 16.28 -30.11
CA TRP A 665 14.84 15.25 -30.77
C TRP A 665 13.84 15.82 -31.76
N LEU A 666 13.51 17.10 -31.64
CA LEU A 666 12.47 17.76 -32.43
C LEU A 666 13.05 18.38 -33.69
N SER A 667 12.45 18.07 -34.84
CA SER A 667 12.84 18.64 -36.13
C SER A 667 12.63 20.17 -36.18
N GLU A 668 11.56 20.65 -35.54
CA GLU A 668 11.22 22.08 -35.46
C GLU A 668 11.00 22.46 -33.98
N PRO A 669 12.03 22.85 -33.23
CA PRO A 669 11.93 23.00 -31.77
C PRO A 669 11.09 24.21 -31.31
N ALA A 670 11.00 25.28 -32.12
CA ALA A 670 10.45 26.57 -31.68
C ALA A 670 8.97 26.53 -31.23
N PRO A 671 8.03 25.86 -31.94
CA PRO A 671 6.65 25.72 -31.47
C PRO A 671 6.55 25.02 -30.11
N TYR A 672 7.42 24.03 -29.87
CA TYR A 672 7.39 23.23 -28.64
C TYR A 672 8.00 23.97 -27.45
N VAL A 673 8.99 24.85 -27.67
CA VAL A 673 9.45 25.80 -26.64
C VAL A 673 8.30 26.66 -26.15
N GLN A 674 7.57 27.29 -27.09
CA GLN A 674 6.43 28.15 -26.75
C GLN A 674 5.33 27.37 -26.05
N ALA A 675 4.99 26.19 -26.57
CA ALA A 675 3.96 25.34 -25.99
C ALA A 675 4.30 24.88 -24.56
N ALA A 676 5.55 24.49 -24.30
CA ALA A 676 6.00 24.05 -22.97
C ALA A 676 5.94 25.17 -21.93
N ILE A 677 6.40 26.38 -22.29
CA ILE A 677 6.35 27.56 -21.42
C ILE A 677 4.90 27.96 -21.16
N LYS A 678 4.08 28.05 -22.21
CA LYS A 678 2.66 28.40 -22.11
C LYS A 678 1.87 27.39 -21.26
N ALA A 679 2.19 26.11 -21.37
CA ALA A 679 1.59 25.07 -20.56
C ALA A 679 1.86 25.27 -19.07
N TRP A 680 3.12 25.53 -18.70
CA TRP A 680 3.50 25.77 -17.31
C TRP A 680 2.91 27.06 -16.74
N GLU A 681 2.87 28.13 -17.54
CA GLU A 681 2.16 29.35 -17.16
C GLU A 681 0.66 29.09 -16.95
N GLY A 682 0.03 28.32 -17.84
CA GLY A 682 -1.36 27.91 -17.71
C GLY A 682 -1.61 27.15 -16.41
N LEU A 683 -0.74 26.19 -16.07
CA LEU A 683 -0.84 25.40 -14.84
C LEU A 683 -0.68 26.25 -13.59
N THR A 684 0.32 27.13 -13.54
CA THR A 684 0.59 27.99 -12.37
C THR A 684 -0.49 29.06 -12.15
N LYS A 685 -1.18 29.49 -13.22
CA LYS A 685 -2.31 30.43 -13.16
C LYS A 685 -3.64 29.76 -12.81
N ASN A 686 -3.88 28.54 -13.32
CA ASN A 686 -5.23 27.97 -13.32
C ASN A 686 -5.37 26.66 -12.53
N ALA A 687 -4.29 25.97 -12.15
CA ALA A 687 -4.35 24.64 -11.53
C ALA A 687 -3.55 24.53 -10.23
N ILE A 688 -2.50 25.32 -10.03
CA ILE A 688 -1.70 25.31 -8.80
C ILE A 688 -2.05 26.56 -7.98
N ASP A 689 -2.64 26.36 -6.81
CA ASP A 689 -2.99 27.46 -5.91
C ASP A 689 -1.81 27.93 -5.05
N ARG A 690 -1.98 29.07 -4.38
CA ARG A 690 -0.97 29.71 -3.51
C ARG A 690 -0.64 28.91 -2.24
N HIS A 691 -1.36 27.83 -1.97
CA HIS A 691 -1.09 26.88 -0.88
C HIS A 691 -0.42 25.60 -1.38
N GLY A 692 -0.16 25.48 -2.69
CA GLY A 692 0.44 24.32 -3.32
C GLY A 692 -0.56 23.19 -3.58
N ASN A 693 -1.87 23.42 -3.45
CA ASN A 693 -2.83 22.42 -3.87
C ASN A 693 -2.91 22.39 -5.40
N VAL A 694 -3.12 21.19 -5.93
CA VAL A 694 -3.23 20.92 -7.36
C VAL A 694 -4.69 20.60 -7.70
N HIS A 695 -5.28 21.44 -8.53
CA HIS A 695 -6.63 21.32 -9.05
C HIS A 695 -6.61 20.75 -10.47
N GLY A 696 -7.80 20.38 -10.99
CA GLY A 696 -7.94 19.99 -12.39
C GLY A 696 -7.35 18.65 -12.77
N VAL A 697 -7.01 17.80 -11.80
CA VAL A 697 -6.47 16.45 -12.04
C VAL A 697 -7.64 15.47 -12.03
N CYS A 698 -7.86 14.75 -13.13
CA CYS A 698 -8.95 13.78 -13.18
C CYS A 698 -8.67 12.53 -12.35
N SER A 699 -9.69 11.95 -11.72
CA SER A 699 -9.56 10.73 -10.91
C SER A 699 -9.15 9.50 -11.73
N GLY A 700 -8.85 8.37 -11.08
CA GLY A 700 -8.47 7.13 -11.79
C GLY A 700 -9.57 6.61 -12.73
N SER A 701 -9.21 6.29 -13.97
CA SER A 701 -10.18 5.99 -15.03
C SER A 701 -10.48 4.51 -15.23
N ARG A 702 -11.73 4.22 -15.63
CA ARG A 702 -12.12 3.07 -16.46
C ARG A 702 -11.92 3.39 -17.95
N TYR A 703 -12.73 2.84 -18.84
CA TYR A 703 -12.77 3.24 -20.24
C TYR A 703 -14.21 3.20 -20.78
N SER A 704 -14.43 3.89 -21.90
CA SER A 704 -15.68 3.90 -22.65
C SER A 704 -15.41 4.09 -24.14
N PHE A 705 -16.36 3.68 -24.97
CA PHE A 705 -16.41 3.95 -26.42
C PHE A 705 -17.02 5.33 -26.75
N THR A 706 -17.29 6.13 -25.73
CA THR A 706 -17.95 7.43 -25.82
C THR A 706 -17.14 8.47 -25.05
N SER A 707 -17.15 9.70 -25.54
CA SER A 707 -16.43 10.82 -24.92
C SER A 707 -17.10 11.26 -23.61
N GLU A 708 -18.40 11.03 -23.50
CA GLU A 708 -19.31 11.43 -22.45
C GLU A 708 -18.83 10.93 -21.09
N TYR A 709 -18.45 9.65 -20.97
CA TYR A 709 -17.85 9.11 -19.75
C TYR A 709 -16.64 9.93 -19.27
N TYR A 710 -15.73 10.32 -20.19
CA TYR A 710 -14.53 11.07 -19.83
C TYR A 710 -14.84 12.52 -19.43
N LYS A 711 -15.91 13.09 -20.00
CA LYS A 711 -16.34 14.48 -19.77
C LYS A 711 -17.20 14.64 -18.51
N GLU A 712 -18.11 13.70 -18.28
CA GLU A 712 -19.21 13.83 -17.33
C GLU A 712 -19.01 12.97 -16.07
N ASP A 713 -18.41 11.79 -16.21
CA ASP A 713 -18.23 10.85 -15.08
C ASP A 713 -16.82 10.90 -14.50
N LEU A 714 -15.81 11.01 -15.36
CA LEU A 714 -14.39 11.03 -14.96
C LEU A 714 -13.98 12.45 -14.57
N LEU A 715 -14.41 12.88 -13.39
CA LEU A 715 -14.21 14.26 -12.90
C LEU A 715 -12.91 14.45 -12.12
N THR A 716 -12.63 15.71 -11.79
CA THR A 716 -11.41 16.13 -11.11
C THR A 716 -11.48 15.95 -9.60
N VAL A 717 -10.33 15.65 -9.00
CA VAL A 717 -10.15 15.50 -7.56
C VAL A 717 -8.99 16.40 -7.12
N LEU A 718 -9.25 17.24 -6.13
CA LEU A 718 -8.25 18.12 -5.53
C LEU A 718 -7.11 17.29 -4.93
N ASN A 719 -5.87 17.64 -5.25
CA ASN A 719 -4.67 16.95 -4.78
C ASN A 719 -4.66 15.45 -5.10
N ASP A 720 -5.21 15.09 -6.24
CA ASP A 720 -5.13 13.71 -6.69
C ASP A 720 -3.66 13.33 -6.99
N ASN A 721 -3.23 12.18 -6.43
CA ASN A 721 -1.86 11.69 -6.51
C ASN A 721 -1.38 11.43 -7.94
N HIS A 722 -2.28 11.29 -8.93
CA HIS A 722 -1.88 11.18 -10.34
C HIS A 722 -1.17 12.44 -10.86
N GLY A 723 -1.49 13.61 -10.32
CA GLY A 723 -1.04 14.89 -10.85
C GLY A 723 0.14 15.52 -10.10
N ILE A 724 0.23 15.34 -8.78
CA ILE A 724 1.18 16.10 -7.95
C ILE A 724 2.64 15.87 -8.38
N GLY A 725 3.06 14.60 -8.50
CA GLY A 725 4.38 14.24 -9.01
C GLY A 725 4.67 14.79 -10.40
N ILE A 726 3.67 14.73 -11.27
CA ILE A 726 3.76 15.20 -12.65
C ILE A 726 3.91 16.72 -12.73
N MET A 727 3.21 17.49 -11.89
CA MET A 727 3.39 18.94 -11.81
C MET A 727 4.83 19.30 -11.43
N MET A 728 5.39 18.60 -10.45
CA MET A 728 6.79 18.78 -10.04
C MET A 728 7.78 18.44 -11.16
N LEU A 729 7.53 17.35 -11.89
CA LEU A 729 8.37 16.95 -13.04
C LEU A 729 8.27 17.96 -14.19
N ALA A 730 7.06 18.43 -14.51
CA ALA A 730 6.83 19.43 -15.55
C ALA A 730 7.53 20.75 -15.23
N GLY A 731 7.34 21.29 -14.02
CA GLY A 731 8.03 22.51 -13.58
C GLY A 731 9.56 22.33 -13.56
N THR A 732 10.05 21.14 -13.18
CA THR A 732 11.47 20.80 -13.20
C THR A 732 12.05 20.87 -14.63
N GLU A 733 11.41 20.20 -15.60
CA GLU A 733 11.91 20.20 -16.99
C GLU A 733 11.72 21.55 -17.68
N VAL A 734 10.64 22.28 -17.41
CA VAL A 734 10.44 23.64 -17.95
C VAL A 734 11.49 24.61 -17.38
N LEU A 735 11.83 24.52 -16.09
CA LEU A 735 12.91 25.34 -15.54
C LEU A 735 14.27 24.98 -16.17
N LYS A 736 14.55 23.68 -16.37
CA LYS A 736 15.75 23.24 -17.09
C LYS A 736 15.77 23.73 -18.54
N LEU A 737 14.60 23.82 -19.20
CA LEU A 737 14.47 24.39 -20.55
C LEU A 737 14.77 25.89 -20.54
N LYS A 738 14.16 26.67 -19.65
CA LYS A 738 14.41 28.11 -19.50
C LYS A 738 15.90 28.40 -19.28
N ARG A 739 16.57 27.62 -18.42
CA ARG A 739 18.02 27.71 -18.20
C ARG A 739 18.82 27.38 -19.46
N TRP A 740 18.47 26.29 -20.15
CA TRP A 740 19.13 25.86 -21.39
C TRP A 740 19.04 26.93 -22.50
N LEU A 741 17.87 27.58 -22.66
CA LEU A 741 17.67 28.68 -23.61
C LEU A 741 18.50 29.90 -23.24
N GLY A 742 18.61 30.22 -21.94
CA GLY A 742 19.41 31.35 -21.45
C GLY A 742 20.91 31.19 -21.68
N GLU A 743 21.40 29.96 -21.85
CA GLU A 743 22.81 29.66 -22.16
C GLU A 743 23.16 29.85 -23.65
N GLY A 744 22.19 30.17 -24.52
CA GLY A 744 22.42 30.41 -25.95
C GLY A 744 22.85 29.17 -26.73
N ARG A 745 22.50 27.97 -26.25
CA ARG A 745 22.75 26.72 -26.97
C ARG A 745 21.79 26.58 -28.16
N PRO A 746 22.27 26.05 -29.31
CA PRO A 746 21.48 25.96 -30.54
C PRO A 746 20.27 25.04 -30.40
#